data_AF-A0A8J5IN31-F1
#
_entry.id   AF-A0A8J5IN31-F1
#
_cell.length_a   1.000
_cell.length_b   1.000
_cell.length_c   1.000
_cell.angle_alpha   90.00
_cell.angle_beta   90.00
_cell.angle_gamma   90.00
#
_symmetry.space_group_name_H-M   'P 1'
#
loop_
_entity.id
_entity.type
_entity.pdbx_description
1 polymer ?
#
loop_
_entity_poly.entity_id
_entity_poly.type
_entity_poly.pdbx_seq_one_letter_code
_entity_poly.pdbx_strand_id
1 'polypeptide(L)'
;MPANLTTPFQGGHDVKYGLEVVKRDPETSNVLSVACKFCIKFGREAKLNAKRQRTTNVHNFRFPFRTDNYKRHHEACHTTRWKQYLDASDAEKEAFFSTDVPQDAPERRVPQVAPDCSRIINQYVDHTLLKADAQPSEIKTLCQEAVQYSFCTVCVNASYASLARKTLDELKESSKPHVKVCCVVGFPLGATTTATKAFEAQQCLDAGAEEIDMVINVGMLQAGEYDFVLRDICAVVAVCKERGGISKVILETALLSPEQIRKASELAIAAGADFIKTSTGFSTRGASEEDVKLMASIAEPAGKKVKASGGIRSAADAQKLITLGATRLGTSAGVEIAQGEHRRRGSGAGPVTVRGVKICDVWQLKLTSDEVIGAFSTNRIAADAQPSQIKTLCQEAARYSFCTVCVNSSYASLARKTLDELKDSSKPHVKVCCAVGFPLGAATTATKAFEAQQCLDAGAEEIDMVINVGMLQAGEYDFVLGDIRAVVAVCKERGAISKVILETALLSPEQIRKASELAIAAGADFIKTSTGFSTRGASEEDVKLMTSIAKPAGKQVKASGGIRSAADAEKMIVLGATRLGTSAGVKIAQEELIFGLSTMFTGIIEEIGTVVSMQERNDLLLWNGERGTGFELVVHVKVALEGAYLGCSIAVNGTCLTATSIDEDRVAFGVAPETLRRTNLGELKAGNKVNVERSMGVDARNSGHFVQGHVDGTGAILSFTREDDSLWVKISTTPEILRDIVTKGYIAIDGTSLTVCEVDRTQGWFSIMLISHTQNHIILPLKKVGDRVNLEPDVLGKYAARSMGGVLERVDALENQLQFTKRVTAGLTVIAAALAVALLRK
;
A
#
# COMPACT_ATOMS: atom_id res chain seq x y z
N MET A 1 46.02 49.00 2.01
CA MET A 1 46.71 47.74 1.64
C MET A 1 48.18 47.87 1.99
N PRO A 2 48.80 46.84 2.59
CA PRO A 2 50.17 46.46 2.26
C PRO A 2 50.18 45.19 1.40
N ALA A 3 51.27 45.09 0.64
CA ALA A 3 51.56 44.23 -0.50
C ALA A 3 51.17 42.74 -0.41
N ASN A 4 50.85 42.19 -1.60
CA ASN A 4 50.72 40.78 -1.91
C ASN A 4 51.88 39.94 -1.35
N LEU A 5 51.60 39.12 -0.35
CA LEU A 5 52.40 37.97 0.04
C LEU A 5 51.61 36.71 -0.29
N THR A 6 51.61 36.31 -1.57
CA THR A 6 51.12 34.99 -2.00
C THR A 6 52.15 33.95 -1.55
N THR A 7 51.94 33.35 -0.38
CA THR A 7 52.86 32.33 0.14
C THR A 7 52.41 30.94 -0.32
N PRO A 8 53.31 30.10 -0.88
CA PRO A 8 53.00 28.70 -1.11
C PRO A 8 52.73 27.98 0.22
N PHE A 9 51.97 26.89 0.18
CA PHE A 9 51.76 26.06 1.38
C PHE A 9 53.08 25.39 1.76
N GLN A 10 53.66 25.76 2.90
CA GLN A 10 54.95 25.26 3.35
C GLN A 10 54.81 23.93 4.10
N GLY A 11 55.87 23.12 4.09
CA GLY A 11 55.92 21.88 4.89
C GLY A 11 55.72 22.17 6.38
N GLY A 12 54.92 21.34 7.05
CA GLY A 12 54.58 21.49 8.47
C GLY A 12 53.41 22.43 8.75
N HIS A 13 52.86 23.14 7.75
CA HIS A 13 51.64 23.95 7.94
C HIS A 13 50.41 23.10 8.28
N ASP A 14 50.34 21.88 7.79
CA ASP A 14 49.29 20.90 8.07
C ASP A 14 49.28 20.48 9.55
N VAL A 15 50.45 20.26 10.15
CA VAL A 15 50.57 19.98 11.59
C VAL A 15 50.42 21.27 12.40
N LYS A 16 51.17 22.33 12.06
CA LYS A 16 51.15 23.60 12.82
C LYS A 16 49.78 24.24 12.92
N TYR A 17 48.94 24.11 11.88
CA TYR A 17 47.61 24.69 11.85
C TYR A 17 46.47 23.67 11.91
N GLY A 18 46.73 22.37 11.97
CA GLY A 18 45.66 21.36 11.99
C GLY A 18 44.85 21.35 10.68
N LEU A 19 45.55 21.25 9.54
CA LEU A 19 44.98 21.26 8.20
C LEU A 19 45.23 19.92 7.49
N GLU A 20 44.38 19.59 6.51
CA GLU A 20 44.50 18.41 5.66
C GLU A 20 44.62 18.84 4.20
N VAL A 21 45.61 18.33 3.47
CA VAL A 21 45.77 18.65 2.04
C VAL A 21 44.70 17.95 1.22
N VAL A 22 43.86 18.71 0.54
CA VAL A 22 42.73 18.18 -0.24
C VAL A 22 43.07 18.06 -1.73
N LYS A 23 43.87 19.00 -2.27
CA LYS A 23 44.21 19.02 -3.69
C LYS A 23 45.63 19.53 -3.93
N ARG A 24 46.36 18.87 -4.83
CA ARG A 24 47.64 19.31 -5.37
C ARG A 24 47.54 19.53 -6.87
N ASP A 25 48.40 20.40 -7.38
CA ASP A 25 48.65 20.59 -8.80
C ASP A 25 49.38 19.35 -9.34
N PRO A 26 48.87 18.70 -10.39
CA PRO A 26 49.40 17.43 -10.87
C PRO A 26 50.77 17.57 -11.55
N GLU A 27 51.14 18.76 -12.05
CA GLU A 27 52.41 18.98 -12.76
C GLU A 27 53.49 19.49 -11.81
N THR A 28 53.14 20.38 -10.89
CA THR A 28 54.11 21.05 -10.01
C THR A 28 54.11 20.48 -8.58
N SER A 29 53.18 19.57 -8.25
CA SER A 29 52.94 19.02 -6.89
C SER A 29 52.61 20.07 -5.81
N ASN A 30 52.40 21.33 -6.20
CA ASN A 30 52.04 22.43 -5.32
C ASN A 30 50.66 22.22 -4.72
N VAL A 31 50.48 22.52 -3.44
CA VAL A 31 49.16 22.42 -2.79
C VAL A 31 48.23 23.51 -3.35
N LEU A 32 47.03 23.12 -3.79
CA LEU A 32 46.01 24.02 -4.34
C LEU A 32 44.88 24.30 -3.35
N SER A 33 44.56 23.35 -2.47
CA SER A 33 43.58 23.55 -1.40
C SER A 33 43.83 22.66 -0.18
N VAL A 34 43.49 23.17 1.00
CA VAL A 34 43.57 22.48 2.29
C VAL A 34 42.27 22.64 3.09
N ALA A 35 41.87 21.63 3.85
CA ALA A 35 40.69 21.63 4.71
C ALA A 35 41.05 21.75 6.19
N CYS A 36 40.15 22.29 7.00
CA CYS A 36 40.29 22.30 8.45
C CYS A 36 40.07 20.90 9.05
N LYS A 37 41.09 20.29 9.68
CA LYS A 37 40.97 18.97 10.34
C LYS A 37 39.98 18.97 11.50
N PHE A 38 39.83 20.11 12.21
CA PHE A 38 38.82 20.23 13.27
C PHE A 38 37.39 20.19 12.72
N CYS A 39 37.12 20.83 11.57
CA CYS A 39 35.84 20.69 10.88
C CYS A 39 35.59 19.24 10.47
N ILE A 40 36.60 18.57 9.90
CA ILE A 40 36.51 17.18 9.43
C ILE A 40 36.22 16.21 10.58
N LYS A 41 36.99 16.30 11.68
CA LYS A 41 36.91 15.33 12.78
C LYS A 41 35.84 15.67 13.81
N PHE A 42 35.65 16.95 14.09
CA PHE A 42 34.85 17.39 15.24
C PHE A 42 33.64 18.25 14.86
N GLY A 43 33.64 18.87 13.68
CA GLY A 43 32.69 19.91 13.29
C GLY A 43 32.96 21.24 14.02
N ARG A 44 32.18 22.28 13.70
CA ARG A 44 32.32 23.62 14.31
C ARG A 44 31.84 23.64 15.76
N GLU A 45 32.57 24.35 16.62
CA GLU A 45 32.22 24.69 18.00
C GLU A 45 31.29 25.90 18.01
N ALA A 46 30.33 25.92 18.93
CA ALA A 46 29.48 27.08 19.11
C ALA A 46 30.17 28.15 19.97
N LYS A 47 29.93 29.42 19.64
CA LYS A 47 30.36 30.56 20.46
C LYS A 47 29.70 30.49 21.84
N LEU A 48 30.39 30.92 22.89
CA LEU A 48 29.84 31.02 24.24
C LEU A 48 28.51 31.82 24.20
N ASN A 49 27.46 31.25 24.82
CA ASN A 49 26.04 31.64 24.76
C ASN A 49 25.25 31.25 23.47
N ALA A 50 25.79 30.34 22.65
CA ALA A 50 25.05 29.55 21.67
C ALA A 50 25.39 28.05 21.86
N LYS A 51 24.41 27.13 21.80
CA LYS A 51 24.66 25.68 21.92
C LYS A 51 25.04 25.08 20.54
N ARG A 52 25.98 24.12 20.57
CA ARG A 52 26.64 23.43 19.44
C ARG A 52 25.68 22.96 18.33
N GLN A 53 25.77 23.55 17.13
CA GLN A 53 25.37 22.89 15.88
C GLN A 53 26.60 22.24 15.25
N ARG A 54 26.58 20.91 15.09
CA ARG A 54 27.48 20.23 14.12
C ARG A 54 26.99 20.62 12.73
N THR A 55 27.61 21.63 12.14
CA THR A 55 27.48 21.87 10.69
C THR A 55 28.46 20.92 9.99
N THR A 56 27.99 20.18 8.98
CA THR A 56 28.82 19.30 8.13
C THR A 56 29.66 20.07 7.11
N ASN A 57 29.62 21.41 7.13
CA ASN A 57 30.37 22.26 6.22
C ASN A 57 31.85 22.33 6.63
N VAL A 58 32.63 21.38 6.08
CA VAL A 58 34.09 21.42 6.08
C VAL A 58 34.55 22.69 5.37
N HIS A 59 35.28 23.54 6.10
CA HIS A 59 35.84 24.75 5.50
C HIS A 59 37.13 24.42 4.76
N ASN A 60 37.16 24.76 3.47
CA ASN A 60 38.31 24.59 2.59
C ASN A 60 38.96 25.95 2.30
N PHE A 61 40.27 26.04 2.49
CA PHE A 61 41.10 27.16 2.08
C PHE A 61 41.74 26.87 0.72
N ARG A 62 41.78 27.86 -0.16
CA ARG A 62 42.36 27.76 -1.51
C ARG A 62 43.50 28.74 -1.67
N PHE A 63 44.41 28.45 -2.61
CA PHE A 63 45.48 29.37 -3.00
C PHE A 63 44.93 30.73 -3.50
N PRO A 64 45.56 31.88 -3.18
CA PRO A 64 46.77 32.05 -2.38
C PRO A 64 46.52 31.90 -0.87
N PHE A 65 47.40 31.16 -0.22
CA PHE A 65 47.26 30.81 1.20
C PHE A 65 47.68 31.96 2.12
N ARG A 66 46.89 32.19 3.17
CA ARG A 66 47.18 33.19 4.20
C ARG A 66 47.00 32.57 5.57
N THR A 67 48.09 32.52 6.34
CA THR A 67 48.10 31.89 7.68
C THR A 67 47.11 32.53 8.64
N ASP A 68 46.89 33.85 8.53
CA ASP A 68 45.90 34.59 9.32
C ASP A 68 44.45 34.14 9.07
N ASN A 69 44.15 33.57 7.89
CA ASN A 69 42.82 33.04 7.60
C ASN A 69 42.56 31.73 8.34
N TYR A 70 43.59 30.88 8.47
CA TYR A 70 43.49 29.62 9.22
C TYR A 70 43.22 29.90 10.69
N LYS A 71 44.05 30.76 11.30
CA LYS A 71 43.93 31.14 12.71
C LYS A 71 42.57 31.76 13.02
N ARG A 72 42.13 32.74 12.21
CA ARG A 72 40.81 33.37 12.40
C ARG A 72 39.67 32.38 12.30
N HIS A 73 39.73 31.43 11.37
CA HIS A 73 38.72 30.38 11.28
C HIS A 73 38.71 29.49 12.53
N HIS A 74 39.87 29.03 13.02
CA HIS A 74 39.95 28.18 14.20
C HIS A 74 39.56 28.91 15.47
N GLU A 75 39.98 30.16 15.65
CA GLU A 75 39.57 31.00 16.79
C GLU A 75 38.06 31.26 16.77
N ALA A 76 37.46 31.45 15.60
CA ALA A 76 36.04 31.72 15.47
C ALA A 76 35.14 30.49 15.54
N CYS A 77 35.62 29.33 15.06
CA CYS A 77 34.80 28.13 14.86
C CYS A 77 35.26 26.92 15.68
N HIS A 78 36.41 26.96 16.33
CA HIS A 78 36.99 25.85 17.10
C HIS A 78 37.73 26.34 18.34
N THR A 79 37.22 27.40 18.99
CA THR A 79 37.94 28.17 20.02
C THR A 79 38.58 27.32 21.12
N THR A 80 37.85 26.32 21.66
CA THR A 80 38.33 25.49 22.77
C THR A 80 39.39 24.51 22.29
N ARG A 81 39.11 23.73 21.24
CA ARG A 81 40.06 22.75 20.71
C ARG A 81 41.27 23.39 20.05
N TRP A 82 41.11 24.54 19.43
CA TRP A 82 42.22 25.30 18.85
C TRP A 82 43.19 25.77 19.94
N LYS A 83 42.67 26.21 21.09
CA LYS A 83 43.52 26.56 22.24
C LYS A 83 44.26 25.33 22.78
N GLN A 84 43.55 24.21 22.98
CA GLN A 84 44.18 22.94 23.38
C GLN A 84 45.25 22.47 22.38
N TYR A 85 44.99 22.65 21.08
CA TYR A 85 45.92 22.28 20.03
C TYR A 85 47.14 23.19 19.98
N LEU A 86 46.99 24.50 20.24
CA LEU A 86 48.13 25.43 20.29
C LEU A 86 49.09 25.11 21.44
N ASP A 87 48.53 24.70 22.58
CA ASP A 87 49.28 24.38 23.79
C ASP A 87 49.94 22.98 23.73
N ALA A 88 49.60 22.15 22.73
CA ALA A 88 50.15 20.81 22.54
C ALA A 88 51.54 20.82 21.86
N SER A 89 52.41 19.89 22.25
CA SER A 89 53.68 19.61 21.58
C SER A 89 53.46 19.09 20.14
N ASP A 90 54.48 19.14 19.28
CA ASP A 90 54.34 18.71 17.89
C ASP A 90 53.99 17.20 17.77
N ALA A 91 54.49 16.36 18.68
CA ALA A 91 54.12 14.95 18.75
C ALA A 91 52.65 14.74 19.19
N GLU A 92 52.15 15.54 20.13
CA GLU A 92 50.73 15.49 20.55
C GLU A 92 49.81 16.03 19.46
N LYS A 93 50.25 17.02 18.66
CA LYS A 93 49.50 17.54 17.52
C LYS A 93 49.31 16.51 16.42
N GLU A 94 50.31 15.67 16.18
CA GLU A 94 50.21 14.55 15.24
C GLU A 94 49.18 13.51 15.70
N ALA A 95 49.12 13.22 17.01
CA ALA A 95 48.16 12.30 17.61
C ALA A 95 46.78 12.92 17.93
N PHE A 96 46.64 14.25 17.86
CA PHE A 96 45.42 14.97 18.28
C PHE A 96 44.17 14.57 17.50
N PHE A 97 44.35 14.07 16.27
CA PHE A 97 43.26 13.66 15.38
C PHE A 97 43.16 12.14 15.15
N SER A 98 44.01 11.34 15.79
CA SER A 98 43.96 9.88 15.75
C SER A 98 43.08 9.37 16.89
N THR A 99 41.90 8.83 16.57
CA THR A 99 40.96 8.28 17.54
C THR A 99 41.19 6.79 17.73
N ASP A 100 41.80 6.41 18.86
CA ASP A 100 41.54 5.19 19.64
C ASP A 100 41.85 5.51 21.13
N VAL A 101 40.89 5.26 22.03
CA VAL A 101 40.77 5.85 23.39
C VAL A 101 41.59 5.07 24.45
N PRO A 102 42.09 5.71 25.52
CA PRO A 102 41.64 5.36 26.87
C PRO A 102 41.37 6.55 27.81
N GLN A 103 40.42 6.34 28.73
CA GLN A 103 40.18 7.14 29.94
C GLN A 103 41.38 7.01 30.90
N ASP A 104 41.89 8.13 31.44
CA ASP A 104 42.10 8.37 32.89
C ASP A 104 42.98 9.59 33.23
N ALA A 105 42.69 10.14 34.43
CA ALA A 105 43.43 11.07 35.30
C ALA A 105 43.10 12.59 35.26
N PRO A 106 43.23 13.33 36.39
CA PRO A 106 42.82 13.03 37.77
C PRO A 106 41.88 14.12 38.36
N GLU A 107 41.29 13.83 39.52
CA GLU A 107 40.27 14.61 40.23
C GLU A 107 40.58 16.11 40.46
N ARG A 108 39.62 16.98 40.12
CA ARG A 108 39.37 18.22 40.86
C ARG A 108 38.08 18.06 41.66
N ARG A 109 38.20 18.08 42.99
CA ARG A 109 37.08 18.04 43.95
C ARG A 109 36.10 19.18 43.65
N VAL A 110 34.94 18.81 43.13
CA VAL A 110 33.71 19.62 43.18
C VAL A 110 32.98 19.19 44.47
N PRO A 111 32.35 20.10 45.23
CA PRO A 111 31.81 19.78 46.55
C PRO A 111 30.88 18.56 46.49
N GLN A 112 31.15 17.58 47.36
CA GLN A 112 30.26 16.46 47.63
C GLN A 112 28.95 16.97 48.20
N VAL A 113 27.94 17.14 47.34
CA VAL A 113 26.58 16.65 47.56
C VAL A 113 26.01 16.32 46.17
N ALA A 114 26.15 15.07 45.74
CA ALA A 114 25.30 14.54 44.67
C ALA A 114 23.94 14.19 45.31
N PRO A 115 22.79 14.68 44.80
CA PRO A 115 21.57 13.92 44.99
C PRO A 115 21.71 12.64 44.17
N ASP A 116 21.57 11.51 44.85
CA ASP A 116 21.45 10.16 44.31
C ASP A 116 20.67 10.09 42.97
N CYS A 117 21.37 10.11 41.82
CA CYS A 117 20.74 10.15 40.50
C CYS A 117 20.02 8.86 40.10
N SER A 118 20.27 7.73 40.78
CA SER A 118 19.53 6.49 40.54
C SER A 118 18.06 6.61 40.97
N ARG A 119 17.81 7.40 42.02
CA ARG A 119 16.49 7.64 42.60
C ARG A 119 15.64 8.65 41.82
N ILE A 120 16.24 9.42 40.89
CA ILE A 120 15.58 10.47 40.10
C ILE A 120 14.90 9.91 38.85
N ILE A 121 15.47 8.91 38.18
CA ILE A 121 14.94 8.42 36.88
C ILE A 121 13.55 7.81 37.03
N ASN A 122 13.27 7.08 38.12
CA ASN A 122 11.96 6.43 38.32
C ASN A 122 10.80 7.45 38.30
N GLN A 123 11.03 8.65 38.82
CA GLN A 123 10.04 9.74 38.83
C GLN A 123 9.83 10.39 37.45
N TYR A 124 10.63 10.01 36.44
CA TYR A 124 10.40 10.36 35.03
C TYR A 124 9.63 9.27 34.29
N VAL A 125 9.41 8.08 34.88
CA VAL A 125 8.82 6.94 34.18
C VAL A 125 7.30 6.95 34.29
N ASP A 126 6.65 6.89 33.13
CA ASP A 126 5.28 6.44 32.95
C ASP A 126 5.33 4.95 32.55
N HIS A 127 5.06 4.06 33.53
CA HIS A 127 5.15 2.61 33.35
C HIS A 127 3.94 2.11 32.57
N THR A 128 4.17 1.57 31.38
CA THR A 128 3.14 1.52 30.34
C THR A 128 2.79 0.08 29.92
N LEU A 129 1.48 -0.25 29.91
CA LEU A 129 0.93 -1.46 29.29
C LEU A 129 -0.30 -1.10 28.44
N LEU A 130 -0.14 -1.16 27.11
CA LEU A 130 -1.16 -0.72 26.15
C LEU A 130 -1.48 -1.76 25.07
N LYS A 131 -0.98 -3.00 25.20
CA LYS A 131 -1.26 -4.06 24.21
C LYS A 131 -2.75 -4.37 24.16
N ALA A 132 -3.25 -4.80 22.99
CA ALA A 132 -4.66 -5.16 22.81
C ALA A 132 -5.09 -6.37 23.67
N ASP A 133 -4.16 -7.28 23.92
CA ASP A 133 -4.33 -8.50 24.72
C ASP A 133 -3.97 -8.32 26.20
N ALA A 134 -3.67 -7.10 26.66
CA ALA A 134 -3.36 -6.85 28.07
C ALA A 134 -4.52 -7.26 28.97
N GLN A 135 -4.27 -8.12 29.95
CA GLN A 135 -5.28 -8.69 30.85
C GLN A 135 -5.39 -7.93 32.18
N PRO A 136 -6.53 -8.01 32.89
CA PRO A 136 -6.70 -7.39 34.21
C PRO A 136 -5.63 -7.75 35.24
N SER A 137 -5.14 -8.99 35.23
CA SER A 137 -4.05 -9.45 36.10
C SER A 137 -2.74 -8.71 35.84
N GLU A 138 -2.37 -8.53 34.58
CA GLU A 138 -1.16 -7.80 34.18
C GLU A 138 -1.25 -6.31 34.54
N ILE A 139 -2.45 -5.71 34.49
CA ILE A 139 -2.68 -4.33 34.95
C ILE A 139 -2.44 -4.21 36.46
N LYS A 140 -2.86 -5.22 37.24
CA LYS A 140 -2.57 -5.24 38.68
C LYS A 140 -1.07 -5.35 38.95
N THR A 141 -0.37 -6.23 38.23
CA THR A 141 1.10 -6.34 38.30
C THR A 141 1.78 -5.02 37.93
N LEU A 142 1.34 -4.35 36.87
CA LEU A 142 1.85 -3.02 36.47
C LEU A 142 1.73 -2.00 37.62
N CYS A 143 0.60 -1.99 38.33
CA CYS A 143 0.37 -1.11 39.49
C CYS A 143 1.28 -1.47 40.67
N GLN A 144 1.45 -2.76 40.96
CA GLN A 144 2.35 -3.24 42.01
C GLN A 144 3.80 -2.82 41.74
N GLU A 145 4.27 -3.02 40.50
CA GLU A 145 5.61 -2.58 40.07
C GLU A 145 5.75 -1.06 40.19
N ALA A 146 4.76 -0.29 39.75
CA ALA A 146 4.83 1.17 39.84
C ALA A 146 4.92 1.69 41.28
N VAL A 147 4.20 1.08 42.22
CA VAL A 147 4.33 1.40 43.66
C VAL A 147 5.68 0.93 44.20
N GLN A 148 6.11 -0.28 43.87
CA GLN A 148 7.38 -0.85 44.32
C GLN A 148 8.57 0.03 43.93
N TYR A 149 8.65 0.45 42.67
CA TYR A 149 9.78 1.23 42.13
C TYR A 149 9.56 2.74 42.21
N SER A 150 8.42 3.19 42.75
CA SER A 150 8.05 4.60 42.84
C SER A 150 8.11 5.29 41.47
N PHE A 151 7.39 4.74 40.48
CA PHE A 151 7.21 5.39 39.19
C PHE A 151 6.24 6.58 39.27
N CYS A 152 6.27 7.47 38.29
CA CYS A 152 5.41 8.65 38.28
C CYS A 152 3.95 8.26 38.02
N THR A 153 3.73 7.47 36.97
CA THR A 153 2.39 7.02 36.57
C THR A 153 2.40 5.58 36.08
N VAL A 154 1.23 4.92 36.16
CA VAL A 154 0.90 3.80 35.27
C VAL A 154 0.16 4.33 34.06
N CYS A 155 0.48 3.86 32.86
CA CYS A 155 -0.15 4.26 31.61
C CYS A 155 -0.90 3.07 31.00
N VAL A 156 -2.23 3.16 30.95
CA VAL A 156 -3.15 2.07 30.58
C VAL A 156 -4.17 2.52 29.53
N ASN A 157 -4.79 1.55 28.86
CA ASN A 157 -5.94 1.81 27.99
C ASN A 157 -7.16 2.27 28.81
N ALA A 158 -8.07 3.04 28.20
CA ALA A 158 -9.21 3.68 28.87
C ALA A 158 -10.10 2.69 29.65
N SER A 159 -10.34 1.48 29.11
CA SER A 159 -11.14 0.44 29.79
C SER A 159 -10.54 -0.05 31.12
N TYR A 160 -9.25 0.18 31.37
CA TYR A 160 -8.56 -0.22 32.59
C TYR A 160 -8.36 0.91 33.60
N ALA A 161 -8.84 2.14 33.31
CA ALA A 161 -8.65 3.31 34.17
C ALA A 161 -9.13 3.05 35.62
N SER A 162 -10.37 2.57 35.77
CA SER A 162 -10.97 2.29 37.08
C SER A 162 -10.25 1.16 37.82
N LEU A 163 -9.86 0.10 37.10
CA LEU A 163 -9.10 -1.02 37.69
C LEU A 163 -7.73 -0.55 38.20
N ALA A 164 -7.01 0.25 37.41
CA ALA A 164 -5.71 0.78 37.79
C ALA A 164 -5.82 1.71 39.00
N ARG A 165 -6.79 2.63 39.02
CA ARG A 165 -7.03 3.54 40.15
C ARG A 165 -7.34 2.77 41.43
N LYS A 166 -8.30 1.84 41.36
CA LYS A 166 -8.69 0.98 42.50
C LYS A 166 -7.50 0.20 43.03
N THR A 167 -6.72 -0.42 42.15
CA THR A 167 -5.55 -1.22 42.55
C THR A 167 -4.49 -0.33 43.23
N LEU A 168 -4.22 0.86 42.71
CA LEU A 168 -3.27 1.80 43.32
C LEU A 168 -3.76 2.34 44.67
N ASP A 169 -5.07 2.51 44.86
CA ASP A 169 -5.65 2.90 46.15
C ASP A 169 -5.51 1.79 47.20
N GLU A 170 -5.70 0.53 46.79
CA GLU A 170 -5.49 -0.65 47.65
C GLU A 170 -4.01 -0.83 48.04
N LEU A 171 -3.08 -0.44 47.17
CA LEU A 171 -1.62 -0.51 47.38
C LEU A 171 -1.04 0.75 48.04
N LYS A 172 -1.87 1.72 48.43
CA LYS A 172 -1.40 3.02 48.91
C LYS A 172 -0.64 2.89 50.23
N GLU A 173 0.65 3.24 50.19
CA GLU A 173 1.52 3.31 51.37
C GLU A 173 1.91 4.76 51.65
N SER A 174 1.67 5.26 52.87
CA SER A 174 1.98 6.66 53.24
C SER A 174 3.47 7.03 53.11
N SER A 175 4.36 6.03 53.12
CA SER A 175 5.81 6.20 52.97
C SER A 175 6.29 6.30 51.53
N LYS A 176 5.42 6.12 50.52
CA LYS A 176 5.78 6.14 49.10
C LYS A 176 5.11 7.28 48.33
N PRO A 177 5.72 7.76 47.23
CA PRO A 177 5.09 8.76 46.37
C PRO A 177 3.76 8.28 45.80
N HIS A 178 2.82 9.22 45.60
CA HIS A 178 1.56 8.94 44.93
C HIS A 178 1.80 8.60 43.45
N VAL A 179 1.47 7.36 43.07
CA VAL A 179 1.49 6.91 41.67
C VAL A 179 0.16 7.30 41.02
N LYS A 180 0.24 8.01 39.90
CA LYS A 180 -0.96 8.46 39.18
C LYS A 180 -1.40 7.47 38.11
N VAL A 181 -2.66 7.57 37.70
CA VAL A 181 -3.17 6.87 36.52
C VAL A 181 -3.12 7.81 35.31
N CYS A 182 -2.46 7.36 34.25
CA CYS A 182 -2.44 7.97 32.93
C CYS A 182 -3.25 7.11 31.96
N CYS A 183 -4.16 7.70 31.19
CA CYS A 183 -4.93 7.00 30.16
C CYS A 183 -4.64 7.55 28.77
N VAL A 184 -4.66 6.67 27.77
CA VAL A 184 -4.55 7.07 26.36
C VAL A 184 -5.92 7.35 25.75
N VAL A 185 -5.99 8.35 24.86
CA VAL A 185 -7.24 8.79 24.21
C VAL A 185 -7.06 8.88 22.69
N GLY A 186 -8.04 8.39 21.93
CA GLY A 186 -7.97 8.28 20.47
C GLY A 186 -6.82 7.37 20.00
N PHE A 187 -6.40 6.43 20.83
CA PHE A 187 -5.14 5.69 20.66
C PHE A 187 -5.30 4.39 19.86
N PRO A 188 -4.31 3.99 19.05
CA PRO A 188 -3.06 4.67 18.73
C PRO A 188 -3.15 5.58 17.50
N LEU A 189 -4.25 5.55 16.74
CA LEU A 189 -4.27 6.17 15.40
C LEU A 189 -4.55 7.69 15.42
N GLY A 190 -5.21 8.18 16.47
CA GLY A 190 -5.68 9.57 16.56
C GLY A 190 -6.78 9.94 15.57
N ALA A 191 -7.34 8.96 14.85
CA ALA A 191 -8.29 9.18 13.76
C ALA A 191 -9.77 9.07 14.18
N THR A 192 -10.05 9.13 15.48
CA THR A 192 -11.43 9.20 16.01
C THR A 192 -11.98 10.63 15.94
N THR A 193 -13.31 10.79 16.07
CA THR A 193 -13.91 12.13 16.05
C THR A 193 -13.48 12.98 17.26
N THR A 194 -13.44 14.30 17.11
CA THR A 194 -13.12 15.22 18.21
C THR A 194 -14.05 15.06 19.41
N ALA A 195 -15.35 14.89 19.16
CA ALA A 195 -16.33 14.65 20.21
C ALA A 195 -16.03 13.34 20.94
N THR A 196 -15.71 12.27 20.22
CA THR A 196 -15.33 10.97 20.82
C THR A 196 -14.10 11.10 21.70
N LYS A 197 -13.06 11.83 21.27
CA LYS A 197 -11.85 12.02 22.08
C LYS A 197 -12.13 12.80 23.37
N ALA A 198 -12.91 13.87 23.29
CA ALA A 198 -13.30 14.64 24.47
C ALA A 198 -14.13 13.77 25.45
N PHE A 199 -15.08 12.99 24.93
CA PHE A 199 -15.88 12.06 25.72
C PHE A 199 -15.03 10.94 26.34
N GLU A 200 -14.08 10.36 25.60
CA GLU A 200 -13.17 9.34 26.12
C GLU A 200 -12.25 9.88 27.22
N ALA A 201 -11.72 11.10 27.05
CA ALA A 201 -10.93 11.76 28.08
C ALA A 201 -11.76 11.99 29.35
N GLN A 202 -13.01 12.42 29.19
CA GLN A 202 -13.95 12.60 30.30
C GLN A 202 -14.17 11.28 31.06
N GLN A 203 -14.49 10.20 30.33
CA GLN A 203 -14.68 8.87 30.92
C GLN A 203 -13.44 8.39 31.69
N CYS A 204 -12.23 8.64 31.17
CA CYS A 204 -10.99 8.27 31.86
C CYS A 204 -10.82 9.06 33.18
N LEU A 205 -11.04 10.37 33.15
CA LEU A 205 -10.89 11.25 34.31
C LEU A 205 -11.94 10.94 35.38
N ASP A 206 -13.19 10.67 34.99
CA ASP A 206 -14.25 10.22 35.91
C ASP A 206 -13.95 8.84 36.52
N ALA A 207 -13.22 7.99 35.80
CA ALA A 207 -12.73 6.70 36.30
C ALA A 207 -11.48 6.82 37.20
N GLY A 208 -11.01 8.05 37.48
CA GLY A 208 -9.91 8.33 38.40
C GLY A 208 -8.53 8.44 37.73
N ALA A 209 -8.48 8.61 36.40
CA ALA A 209 -7.26 9.07 35.74
C ALA A 209 -6.92 10.50 36.16
N GLU A 210 -5.62 10.80 36.25
CA GLU A 210 -5.11 12.14 36.57
C GLU A 210 -4.35 12.76 35.38
N GLU A 211 -3.96 11.93 34.41
CA GLU A 211 -3.28 12.39 33.21
C GLU A 211 -3.87 11.72 31.95
N ILE A 212 -3.94 12.46 30.84
CA ILE A 212 -4.44 12.00 29.54
C ILE A 212 -3.35 12.15 28.48
N ASP A 213 -3.08 11.06 27.76
CA ASP A 213 -2.17 11.00 26.62
C ASP A 213 -3.00 10.85 25.33
N MET A 214 -3.36 11.97 24.70
CA MET A 214 -4.17 11.96 23.47
C MET A 214 -3.32 11.85 22.21
N VAL A 215 -3.82 11.20 21.15
CA VAL A 215 -3.17 11.19 19.83
C VAL A 215 -3.82 12.22 18.90
N ILE A 216 -3.02 13.04 18.23
CA ILE A 216 -3.52 13.98 17.21
C ILE A 216 -4.02 13.24 15.96
N ASN A 217 -4.90 13.88 15.19
CA ASN A 217 -5.23 13.36 13.86
C ASN A 217 -4.08 13.65 12.88
N VAL A 218 -3.20 12.66 12.69
CA VAL A 218 -1.98 12.76 11.86
C VAL A 218 -2.33 13.01 10.39
N GLY A 219 -3.34 12.31 9.86
CA GLY A 219 -3.80 12.49 8.48
C GLY A 219 -4.27 13.92 8.19
N MET A 220 -5.02 14.53 9.11
CA MET A 220 -5.45 15.94 8.99
C MET A 220 -4.27 16.92 9.08
N LEU A 221 -3.31 16.67 9.96
CA LEU A 221 -2.09 17.48 10.05
C LEU A 221 -1.30 17.45 8.74
N GLN A 222 -1.08 16.25 8.17
CA GLN A 222 -0.35 16.10 6.91
C GLN A 222 -1.08 16.75 5.72
N ALA A 223 -2.40 16.78 5.75
CA ALA A 223 -3.23 17.46 4.76
C ALA A 223 -3.24 18.99 4.90
N GLY A 224 -2.60 19.56 5.93
CA GLY A 224 -2.58 21.00 6.19
C GLY A 224 -3.84 21.53 6.90
N GLU A 225 -4.71 20.66 7.39
CA GLU A 225 -5.96 21.00 8.10
C GLU A 225 -5.68 21.41 9.56
N TYR A 226 -4.82 22.42 9.74
CA TYR A 226 -4.31 22.81 11.06
C TYR A 226 -5.40 23.31 12.01
N ASP A 227 -6.44 23.95 11.49
CA ASP A 227 -7.57 24.41 12.31
C ASP A 227 -8.37 23.23 12.87
N PHE A 228 -8.52 22.15 12.10
CA PHE A 228 -9.11 20.91 12.59
C PHE A 228 -8.28 20.34 13.73
N VAL A 229 -6.96 20.19 13.51
CA VAL A 229 -6.05 19.63 14.51
C VAL A 229 -6.02 20.47 15.79
N LEU A 230 -6.04 21.80 15.67
CA LEU A 230 -6.10 22.69 16.83
C LEU A 230 -7.39 22.49 17.63
N ARG A 231 -8.55 22.50 16.95
CA ARG A 231 -9.85 22.28 17.61
C ARG A 231 -9.92 20.91 18.28
N ASP A 232 -9.38 19.89 17.63
CA ASP A 232 -9.33 18.51 18.14
C ASP A 232 -8.54 18.43 19.46
N ILE A 233 -7.38 19.09 19.53
CA ILE A 233 -6.57 19.17 20.75
C ILE A 233 -7.27 20.02 21.82
N CYS A 234 -7.82 21.18 21.45
CA CYS A 234 -8.53 22.07 22.37
C CYS A 234 -9.68 21.37 23.09
N ALA A 235 -10.44 20.52 22.40
CA ALA A 235 -11.59 19.81 22.99
C ALA A 235 -11.15 18.89 24.13
N VAL A 236 -10.06 18.14 23.96
CA VAL A 236 -9.52 17.25 25.01
C VAL A 236 -8.86 18.06 26.13
N VAL A 237 -8.07 19.09 25.79
CA VAL A 237 -7.41 19.96 26.77
C VAL A 237 -8.43 20.68 27.65
N ALA A 238 -9.57 21.11 27.10
CA ALA A 238 -10.65 21.73 27.85
C ALA A 238 -11.20 20.79 28.94
N VAL A 239 -11.49 19.53 28.57
CA VAL A 239 -11.96 18.49 29.51
C VAL A 239 -10.91 18.22 30.60
N CYS A 240 -9.63 18.12 30.23
CA CYS A 240 -8.56 17.95 31.21
C CYS A 240 -8.50 19.11 32.21
N LYS A 241 -8.58 20.37 31.74
CA LYS A 241 -8.55 21.55 32.61
C LYS A 241 -9.75 21.61 33.55
N GLU A 242 -10.95 21.31 33.06
CA GLU A 242 -12.18 21.28 33.86
C GLU A 242 -12.09 20.28 35.01
N ARG A 243 -11.46 19.13 34.77
CA ARG A 243 -11.30 18.03 35.75
C ARG A 243 -9.98 18.11 36.54
N GLY A 244 -9.13 19.11 36.30
CA GLY A 244 -7.82 19.23 36.92
C GLY A 244 -6.78 18.18 36.47
N GLY A 245 -7.01 17.53 35.34
CA GLY A 245 -6.11 16.53 34.75
C GLY A 245 -5.00 17.14 33.88
N ILE A 246 -3.88 16.42 33.76
CA ILE A 246 -2.74 16.80 32.91
C ILE A 246 -2.96 16.31 31.49
N SER A 247 -2.74 17.17 30.50
CA SER A 247 -2.89 16.86 29.08
C SER A 247 -1.54 16.67 28.38
N LYS A 248 -1.36 15.53 27.70
CA LYS A 248 -0.18 15.23 26.89
C LYS A 248 -0.60 14.89 25.46
N VAL A 249 -0.01 15.56 24.49
CA VAL A 249 -0.40 15.44 23.08
C VAL A 249 0.64 14.63 22.31
N ILE A 250 0.31 13.41 21.92
CA ILE A 250 1.12 12.52 21.09
C ILE A 250 1.06 13.01 19.64
N LEU A 251 2.21 13.38 19.09
CA LEU A 251 2.33 13.88 17.72
C LEU A 251 2.48 12.75 16.69
N GLU A 252 2.97 11.59 17.13
CA GLU A 252 3.40 10.47 16.29
C GLU A 252 4.50 10.85 15.30
N THR A 253 5.65 11.29 15.84
CA THR A 253 6.78 11.82 15.05
C THR A 253 7.35 10.84 14.02
N ALA A 254 7.10 9.54 14.17
CA ALA A 254 7.47 8.52 13.18
C ALA A 254 6.84 8.74 11.79
N LEU A 255 5.71 9.44 11.73
CA LEU A 255 4.96 9.71 10.50
C LEU A 255 5.11 11.16 9.99
N LEU A 256 5.92 11.99 10.66
CA LEU A 256 5.98 13.43 10.42
C LEU A 256 7.37 13.88 9.98
N SER A 257 7.41 14.87 9.09
CA SER A 257 8.63 15.62 8.80
C SER A 257 9.01 16.54 9.97
N PRO A 258 10.27 17.00 10.09
CA PRO A 258 10.66 17.98 11.11
C PRO A 258 9.80 19.25 11.12
N GLU A 259 9.37 19.74 9.96
CA GLU A 259 8.49 20.90 9.81
C GLU A 259 7.09 20.60 10.37
N GLN A 260 6.55 19.41 10.09
CA GLN A 260 5.27 18.96 10.63
C GLN A 260 5.34 18.73 12.15
N ILE A 261 6.45 18.19 12.67
CA ILE A 261 6.69 18.05 14.12
C ILE A 261 6.69 19.42 14.79
N ARG A 262 7.36 20.42 14.19
CA ARG A 262 7.34 21.80 14.67
C ARG A 262 5.91 22.34 14.70
N LYS A 263 5.20 22.22 13.58
CA LYS A 263 3.82 22.73 13.48
C LYS A 263 2.87 22.06 14.48
N ALA A 264 2.95 20.74 14.63
CA ALA A 264 2.13 20.00 15.57
C ALA A 264 2.46 20.37 17.03
N SER A 265 3.74 20.61 17.34
CA SER A 265 4.18 21.11 18.65
C SER A 265 3.59 22.48 18.95
N GLU A 266 3.64 23.40 17.98
CA GLU A 266 3.05 24.75 18.10
C GLU A 266 1.54 24.69 18.32
N LEU A 267 0.82 23.83 17.57
CA LEU A 267 -0.63 23.66 17.73
C LEU A 267 -0.99 23.09 19.12
N ALA A 268 -0.24 22.10 19.60
CA ALA A 268 -0.46 21.54 20.93
C ALA A 268 -0.22 22.56 22.05
N ILE A 269 0.83 23.38 21.93
CA ILE A 269 1.13 24.46 22.88
C ILE A 269 0.04 25.54 22.82
N ALA A 270 -0.40 25.93 21.61
CA ALA A 270 -1.46 26.92 21.42
C ALA A 270 -2.81 26.46 21.99
N ALA A 271 -3.13 25.17 21.88
CA ALA A 271 -4.30 24.57 22.54
C ALA A 271 -4.21 24.58 24.08
N GLY A 272 -3.00 24.81 24.61
CA GLY A 272 -2.74 24.89 26.03
C GLY A 272 -2.39 23.56 26.68
N ALA A 273 -1.90 22.58 25.90
CA ALA A 273 -1.43 21.30 26.43
C ALA A 273 -0.30 21.48 27.46
N ASP A 274 -0.16 20.54 28.40
CA ASP A 274 0.91 20.55 29.40
C ASP A 274 2.19 19.90 28.88
N PHE A 275 2.02 18.83 28.09
CA PHE A 275 3.10 18.11 27.43
C PHE A 275 2.85 17.95 25.93
N ILE A 276 3.95 17.97 25.18
CA ILE A 276 4.02 17.36 23.85
C ILE A 276 4.76 16.03 23.94
N LYS A 277 4.23 15.00 23.28
CA LYS A 277 4.71 13.62 23.36
C LYS A 277 5.09 13.09 21.98
N THR A 278 6.22 12.38 21.89
CA THR A 278 6.77 11.95 20.59
C THR A 278 5.90 10.92 19.88
N SER A 279 5.70 9.74 20.47
CA SER A 279 5.25 8.55 19.72
C SER A 279 4.30 7.68 20.52
N THR A 280 3.44 6.93 19.83
CA THR A 280 2.56 5.93 20.48
C THR A 280 3.31 4.66 20.88
N GLY A 281 4.37 4.33 20.14
CA GLY A 281 5.07 3.04 20.23
C GLY A 281 4.49 1.95 19.33
N PHE A 282 3.45 2.25 18.55
CA PHE A 282 2.79 1.33 17.61
C PHE A 282 3.11 1.60 16.14
N SER A 283 3.91 2.65 15.86
CA SER A 283 4.36 3.03 14.51
C SER A 283 5.75 2.44 14.17
N THR A 284 6.32 2.86 13.04
CA THR A 284 7.58 2.33 12.46
C THR A 284 8.82 2.59 13.32
N ARG A 285 8.79 3.62 14.18
CA ARG A 285 9.86 3.95 15.14
C ARG A 285 9.29 4.64 16.38
N GLY A 286 10.09 4.66 17.45
CA GLY A 286 9.81 5.47 18.66
C GLY A 286 10.48 6.84 18.62
N ALA A 287 10.68 7.42 19.81
CA ALA A 287 11.38 8.69 19.99
C ALA A 287 12.79 8.65 19.38
N SER A 288 13.09 9.57 18.46
CA SER A 288 14.46 9.87 18.06
C SER A 288 15.04 11.01 18.90
N GLU A 289 16.36 11.10 18.98
CA GLU A 289 17.03 12.19 19.68
C GLU A 289 16.77 13.53 19.02
N GLU A 290 16.69 13.55 17.70
CA GLU A 290 16.41 14.72 16.87
C GLU A 290 15.02 15.27 17.17
N ASP A 291 14.01 14.39 17.23
CA ASP A 291 12.63 14.77 17.54
C ASP A 291 12.53 15.37 18.94
N VAL A 292 13.16 14.73 19.94
CA VAL A 292 13.14 15.21 21.33
C VAL A 292 13.83 16.56 21.46
N LYS A 293 15.00 16.76 20.83
CA LYS A 293 15.70 18.06 20.81
C LYS A 293 14.84 19.14 20.17
N LEU A 294 14.24 18.84 19.02
CA LEU A 294 13.38 19.77 18.29
C LEU A 294 12.16 20.17 19.14
N MET A 295 11.45 19.19 19.68
CA MET A 295 10.29 19.42 20.54
C MET A 295 10.66 20.21 21.80
N ALA A 296 11.79 19.88 22.46
CA ALA A 296 12.27 20.62 23.63
C ALA A 296 12.56 22.09 23.31
N SER A 297 13.17 22.37 22.16
CA SER A 297 13.46 23.75 21.73
C SER A 297 12.22 24.62 21.51
N ILE A 298 11.04 23.98 21.35
CA ILE A 298 9.76 24.65 21.16
C ILE A 298 9.00 24.71 22.49
N ALA A 299 9.04 23.63 23.28
CA ALA A 299 8.31 23.51 24.53
C ALA A 299 8.89 24.36 25.67
N GLU A 300 10.23 24.41 25.81
CA GLU A 300 10.90 25.09 26.91
C GLU A 300 10.60 26.60 26.95
N PRO A 301 10.68 27.37 25.83
CA PRO A 301 10.31 28.79 25.84
C PRO A 301 8.84 29.05 26.18
N ALA A 302 7.96 28.08 25.92
CA ALA A 302 6.53 28.17 26.23
C ALA A 302 6.18 27.66 27.65
N GLY A 303 7.18 27.26 28.44
CA GLY A 303 6.97 26.67 29.77
C GLY A 303 6.26 25.30 29.74
N LYS A 304 6.35 24.59 28.61
CA LYS A 304 5.72 23.28 28.41
C LYS A 304 6.73 22.15 28.50
N LYS A 305 6.24 20.93 28.69
CA LYS A 305 7.05 19.74 28.94
C LYS A 305 7.09 18.81 27.73
N VAL A 306 8.12 17.96 27.66
CA VAL A 306 8.29 16.96 26.60
C VAL A 306 8.28 15.57 27.20
N LYS A 307 7.42 14.68 26.66
CA LYS A 307 7.42 13.25 26.96
C LYS A 307 8.02 12.46 25.80
N ALA A 308 9.14 11.78 26.01
CA ALA A 308 9.71 10.87 25.02
C ALA A 308 9.16 9.46 25.25
N SER A 309 8.70 8.79 24.18
CA SER A 309 8.13 7.44 24.28
C SER A 309 8.41 6.59 23.06
N GLY A 310 8.49 5.27 23.30
CA GLY A 310 8.77 4.26 22.29
C GLY A 310 10.27 3.96 22.17
N GLY A 311 10.65 2.70 22.39
CA GLY A 311 12.01 2.22 22.15
C GLY A 311 13.03 2.43 23.29
N ILE A 312 12.63 3.02 24.42
CA ILE A 312 13.48 3.30 25.59
C ILE A 312 13.61 2.02 26.42
N ARG A 313 14.79 1.38 26.44
CA ARG A 313 14.96 0.02 27.01
C ARG A 313 16.09 -0.11 28.03
N SER A 314 16.81 0.97 28.29
CA SER A 314 17.94 0.99 29.22
C SER A 314 18.01 2.31 29.98
N ALA A 315 18.67 2.30 31.14
CA ALA A 315 18.97 3.51 31.90
C ALA A 315 19.81 4.51 31.09
N ALA A 316 20.69 4.03 30.20
CA ALA A 316 21.47 4.86 29.31
C ALA A 316 20.59 5.62 28.30
N ASP A 317 19.62 4.95 27.68
CA ASP A 317 18.65 5.59 26.78
C ASP A 317 17.82 6.64 27.52
N ALA A 318 17.34 6.28 28.72
CA ALA A 318 16.56 7.18 29.58
C ALA A 318 17.35 8.45 29.93
N GLN A 319 18.58 8.30 30.43
CA GLN A 319 19.44 9.43 30.80
C GLN A 319 19.76 10.31 29.60
N LYS A 320 19.97 9.71 28.42
CA LYS A 320 20.23 10.43 27.19
C LYS A 320 19.04 11.32 26.83
N LEU A 321 17.83 10.78 26.78
CA LEU A 321 16.63 11.54 26.41
C LEU A 321 16.30 12.64 27.43
N ILE A 322 16.51 12.38 28.72
CA ILE A 322 16.39 13.41 29.78
C ILE A 322 17.35 14.57 29.52
N THR A 323 18.61 14.25 29.20
CA THR A 323 19.64 15.27 28.88
C THR A 323 19.27 16.10 27.64
N LEU A 324 18.49 15.52 26.72
CA LEU A 324 18.01 16.20 25.52
C LEU A 324 16.75 17.06 25.73
N GLY A 325 16.20 17.08 26.95
CA GLY A 325 15.05 17.91 27.31
C GLY A 325 13.75 17.13 27.57
N ALA A 326 13.77 15.79 27.54
CA ALA A 326 12.62 15.02 27.99
C ALA A 326 12.44 15.18 29.51
N THR A 327 11.22 15.51 29.92
CA THR A 327 10.82 15.66 31.33
C THR A 327 9.89 14.54 31.78
N ARG A 328 9.54 13.62 30.87
CA ARG A 328 8.86 12.35 31.13
C ARG A 328 9.25 11.31 30.08
N LEU A 329 9.27 10.04 30.47
CA LEU A 329 9.61 8.89 29.64
C LEU A 329 8.47 7.87 29.69
N GLY A 330 7.93 7.50 28.53
CA GLY A 330 6.97 6.39 28.40
C GLY A 330 7.66 5.10 27.99
N THR A 331 7.63 4.09 28.86
CA THR A 331 8.27 2.79 28.60
C THR A 331 7.57 1.64 29.32
N SER A 332 7.65 0.45 28.74
CA SER A 332 7.26 -0.82 29.37
C SER A 332 8.44 -1.55 30.02
N ALA A 333 9.65 -0.99 29.92
CA ALA A 333 10.87 -1.52 30.53
C ALA A 333 11.24 -0.76 31.82
N GLY A 334 10.24 -0.23 32.53
CA GLY A 334 10.44 0.62 33.70
C GLY A 334 11.23 -0.09 34.80
N VAL A 335 10.88 -1.34 35.08
CA VAL A 335 11.54 -2.19 36.09
C VAL A 335 13.00 -2.41 35.74
N GLU A 336 13.31 -2.80 34.51
CA GLU A 336 14.68 -3.04 34.07
C GLU A 336 15.51 -1.75 34.11
N ILE A 337 14.93 -0.61 33.71
CA ILE A 337 15.58 0.71 33.79
C ILE A 337 15.87 1.08 35.25
N ALA A 338 14.95 0.82 36.17
CA ALA A 338 15.12 1.07 37.61
C ALA A 338 16.19 0.15 38.25
N GLN A 339 16.35 -1.07 37.71
CA GLN A 339 17.35 -2.03 38.17
C GLN A 339 18.72 -1.87 37.49
N GLY A 340 18.83 -1.04 36.44
CA GLY A 340 20.06 -0.86 35.67
C GLY A 340 20.35 -2.00 34.67
N GLU A 341 19.34 -2.81 34.34
CA GLU A 341 19.46 -3.99 33.47
C GLU A 341 19.07 -3.69 32.02
N HIS A 342 19.49 -4.56 31.09
CA HIS A 342 19.28 -4.38 29.65
C HIS A 342 18.37 -5.48 29.07
N ARG A 343 17.22 -5.09 28.51
CA ARG A 343 16.34 -6.06 27.83
C ARG A 343 16.89 -6.41 26.44
N ARG A 344 17.29 -7.67 26.22
CA ARG A 344 17.66 -8.17 24.89
C ARG A 344 16.43 -8.17 23.97
N ARG A 345 16.66 -7.94 22.67
CA ARG A 345 15.65 -7.97 21.62
C ARG A 345 14.82 -9.25 21.74
N GLY A 346 13.53 -9.15 22.06
CA GLY A 346 12.59 -10.21 21.72
C GLY A 346 12.55 -10.28 20.20
N SER A 347 13.10 -11.36 19.65
CA SER A 347 12.96 -11.69 18.24
C SER A 347 11.47 -11.74 17.93
N GLY A 348 11.02 -10.92 16.97
CA GLY A 348 9.80 -11.25 16.24
C GLY A 348 9.88 -12.71 15.81
N ALA A 349 8.78 -13.43 15.97
CA ALA A 349 8.66 -14.83 15.60
C ALA A 349 9.29 -15.06 14.23
N GLY A 350 10.30 -15.94 14.19
CA GLY A 350 10.86 -16.41 12.93
C GLY A 350 9.79 -17.10 12.10
N PRO A 351 9.96 -17.19 10.77
CA PRO A 351 9.02 -17.90 9.92
C PRO A 351 8.97 -19.38 10.37
N VAL A 352 7.80 -19.80 10.86
CA VAL A 352 7.49 -21.22 11.05
C VAL A 352 7.19 -21.79 9.68
N THR A 353 8.08 -22.63 9.16
CA THR A 353 7.84 -23.44 7.97
C THR A 353 6.90 -24.59 8.35
N VAL A 354 5.62 -24.47 7.98
CA VAL A 354 4.67 -25.59 8.03
C VAL A 354 4.82 -26.40 6.75
N ARG A 355 5.21 -27.67 6.89
CA ARG A 355 5.27 -28.66 5.81
C ARG A 355 3.86 -28.92 5.26
N GLY A 356 3.78 -29.00 3.93
CA GLY A 356 2.54 -29.11 3.18
C GLY A 356 1.70 -30.34 3.51
N VAL A 357 0.40 -30.12 3.56
CA VAL A 357 -0.64 -31.13 3.38
C VAL A 357 -1.31 -30.80 2.04
N LYS A 358 -1.29 -31.73 1.09
CA LYS A 358 -2.13 -31.65 -0.10
C LYS A 358 -3.57 -31.87 0.34
N ILE A 359 -4.43 -30.88 0.15
CA ILE A 359 -5.88 -31.07 0.18
C ILE A 359 -6.32 -31.16 -1.29
N CYS A 360 -6.70 -32.37 -1.69
CA CYS A 360 -7.52 -32.59 -2.87
C CYS A 360 -9.01 -32.64 -2.45
N ASP A 361 -9.85 -32.24 -3.40
CA ASP A 361 -11.29 -32.50 -3.50
C ASP A 361 -12.25 -31.64 -2.66
N VAL A 362 -12.57 -30.43 -3.12
CA VAL A 362 -13.86 -29.74 -2.83
C VAL A 362 -14.30 -28.87 -4.03
N TRP A 363 -15.36 -29.32 -4.71
CA TRP A 363 -16.39 -28.63 -5.51
C TRP A 363 -16.07 -27.27 -6.18
N GLN A 364 -15.96 -27.28 -7.52
CA GLN A 364 -15.92 -26.09 -8.38
C GLN A 364 -17.31 -25.45 -8.50
N LEU A 365 -17.62 -24.52 -7.60
CA LEU A 365 -18.59 -23.45 -7.84
C LEU A 365 -17.79 -22.24 -8.34
N LYS A 366 -17.77 -22.01 -9.65
CA LYS A 366 -17.09 -20.85 -10.24
C LYS A 366 -17.98 -19.61 -9.99
N LEU A 367 -17.58 -18.78 -9.03
CA LEU A 367 -18.25 -17.51 -8.75
C LEU A 367 -18.09 -16.57 -9.95
N THR A 368 -19.10 -15.76 -10.22
CA THR A 368 -18.98 -14.68 -11.20
C THR A 368 -18.11 -13.55 -10.66
N SER A 369 -17.40 -12.84 -11.53
CA SER A 369 -16.60 -11.68 -11.10
C SER A 369 -17.44 -10.62 -10.39
N ASP A 370 -18.72 -10.47 -10.75
CA ASP A 370 -19.65 -9.57 -10.06
C ASP A 370 -19.96 -10.01 -8.63
N GLU A 371 -20.08 -11.32 -8.36
CA GLU A 371 -20.26 -11.85 -7.00
C GLU A 371 -19.01 -11.61 -6.13
N VAL A 372 -17.81 -11.77 -6.69
CA VAL A 372 -16.55 -11.53 -5.98
C VAL A 372 -16.36 -10.04 -5.69
N ILE A 373 -16.55 -9.19 -6.71
CA ILE A 373 -16.41 -7.73 -6.58
C ILE A 373 -17.47 -7.15 -5.64
N GLY A 374 -18.71 -7.64 -5.73
CA GLY A 374 -19.83 -7.25 -4.87
C GLY A 374 -19.62 -7.61 -3.39
N ALA A 375 -18.72 -8.54 -3.07
CA ALA A 375 -18.36 -8.89 -1.69
C ALA A 375 -17.30 -7.96 -1.07
N PHE A 376 -16.70 -7.03 -1.82
CA PHE A 376 -15.60 -6.21 -1.32
C PHE A 376 -16.03 -5.05 -0.41
N SER A 377 -15.32 -4.95 0.71
CA SER A 377 -15.24 -3.81 1.61
C SER A 377 -13.86 -3.19 1.49
N THR A 378 -13.72 -2.18 0.64
CA THR A 378 -12.45 -1.44 0.50
C THR A 378 -12.19 -0.58 1.74
N ASN A 379 -10.93 -0.34 2.09
CA ASN A 379 -10.61 0.40 3.32
C ASN A 379 -9.39 1.33 3.19
N ARG A 380 -9.45 2.44 3.93
CA ARG A 380 -8.29 3.32 4.22
C ARG A 380 -8.41 3.81 5.66
N ILE A 381 -7.73 3.11 6.56
CA ILE A 381 -7.86 3.27 8.02
C ILE A 381 -6.52 3.45 8.74
N ALA A 382 -5.43 3.72 8.00
CA ALA A 382 -4.13 4.05 8.59
C ALA A 382 -4.17 5.38 9.36
N ALA A 383 -3.26 5.57 10.32
CA ALA A 383 -3.17 6.81 11.10
C ALA A 383 -2.88 8.04 10.23
N ASP A 384 -2.14 7.86 9.14
CA ASP A 384 -1.76 8.88 8.16
C ASP A 384 -2.74 8.99 6.98
N ALA A 385 -3.94 8.40 7.07
CA ALA A 385 -4.94 8.50 6.03
C ALA A 385 -5.37 9.97 5.81
N GLN A 386 -5.18 10.50 4.60
CA GLN A 386 -5.51 11.89 4.28
C GLN A 386 -6.90 12.02 3.64
N PRO A 387 -7.58 13.19 3.76
CA PRO A 387 -8.87 13.45 3.12
C PRO A 387 -8.90 13.13 1.61
N SER A 388 -7.83 13.44 0.89
CA SER A 388 -7.70 13.14 -0.55
C SER A 388 -7.78 11.64 -0.84
N GLN A 389 -7.10 10.82 -0.03
CA GLN A 389 -7.11 9.37 -0.15
C GLN A 389 -8.51 8.79 0.15
N ILE A 390 -9.24 9.37 1.10
CA ILE A 390 -10.63 8.97 1.38
C ILE A 390 -11.54 9.26 0.18
N LYS A 391 -11.36 10.41 -0.48
CA LYS A 391 -12.11 10.73 -1.71
C LYS A 391 -11.80 9.74 -2.83
N THR A 392 -10.52 9.44 -3.06
CA THR A 392 -10.09 8.43 -4.04
C THR A 392 -10.70 7.06 -3.73
N LEU A 393 -10.69 6.64 -2.47
CA LEU A 393 -11.32 5.38 -2.03
C LEU A 393 -12.82 5.32 -2.40
N CYS A 394 -13.54 6.43 -2.20
CA CYS A 394 -14.97 6.52 -2.54
C CYS A 394 -15.20 6.48 -4.06
N GLN A 395 -14.37 7.18 -4.83
CA GLN A 395 -14.40 7.17 -6.29
C GLN A 395 -14.16 5.76 -6.85
N GLU A 396 -13.17 5.06 -6.31
CA GLU A 396 -12.86 3.68 -6.68
C GLU A 396 -14.02 2.74 -6.33
N ALA A 397 -14.57 2.85 -5.13
CA ALA A 397 -15.71 2.03 -4.71
C ALA A 397 -16.95 2.24 -5.58
N ALA A 398 -17.28 3.49 -5.92
CA ALA A 398 -18.37 3.81 -6.83
C ALA A 398 -18.10 3.36 -8.28
N ARG A 399 -16.84 3.40 -8.72
CA ARG A 399 -16.43 2.96 -10.06
C ARG A 399 -16.62 1.45 -10.22
N TYR A 400 -16.10 0.66 -9.29
CA TYR A 400 -16.09 -0.80 -9.34
C TYR A 400 -17.28 -1.45 -8.61
N SER A 401 -18.27 -0.66 -8.17
CA SER A 401 -19.46 -1.16 -7.48
C SER A 401 -19.16 -2.01 -6.23
N PHE A 402 -18.14 -1.62 -5.46
CA PHE A 402 -17.86 -2.28 -4.19
C PHE A 402 -19.02 -2.09 -3.21
N CYS A 403 -19.22 -3.06 -2.31
CA CYS A 403 -20.31 -2.99 -1.34
C CYS A 403 -20.16 -1.79 -0.41
N THR A 404 -18.95 -1.58 0.11
CA THR A 404 -18.71 -0.63 1.20
C THR A 404 -17.33 0.00 1.20
N VAL A 405 -17.25 1.26 1.60
CA VAL A 405 -16.00 1.93 2.01
C VAL A 405 -15.86 1.90 3.51
N CYS A 406 -14.72 1.44 4.03
CA CYS A 406 -14.42 1.43 5.46
C CYS A 406 -13.38 2.50 5.79
N VAL A 407 -13.74 3.41 6.69
CA VAL A 407 -12.91 4.58 7.08
C VAL A 407 -12.83 4.72 8.60
N ASN A 408 -11.86 5.50 9.08
CA ASN A 408 -11.83 5.92 10.48
C ASN A 408 -13.00 6.87 10.79
N SER A 409 -13.48 6.91 12.05
CA SER A 409 -14.70 7.63 12.42
C SER A 409 -14.66 9.14 12.09
N SER A 410 -13.49 9.78 12.17
CA SER A 410 -13.33 11.20 11.76
C SER A 410 -13.60 11.48 10.27
N TYR A 411 -13.60 10.46 9.41
CA TYR A 411 -13.82 10.59 7.97
C TYR A 411 -15.21 10.17 7.50
N ALA A 412 -16.10 9.74 8.41
CA ALA A 412 -17.45 9.25 8.07
C ALA A 412 -18.24 10.25 7.22
N SER A 413 -18.33 11.50 7.67
CA SER A 413 -19.06 12.57 6.96
C SER A 413 -18.45 12.89 5.60
N LEU A 414 -17.11 12.90 5.49
CA LEU A 414 -16.42 13.12 4.22
C LEU A 414 -16.72 11.99 3.23
N ALA A 415 -16.67 10.74 3.68
CA ALA A 415 -16.94 9.57 2.84
C ALA A 415 -18.41 9.59 2.36
N ARG A 416 -19.37 9.84 3.25
CA ARG A 416 -20.79 9.93 2.90
C ARG A 416 -21.05 11.02 1.87
N LYS A 417 -20.58 12.24 2.13
CA LYS A 417 -20.71 13.37 1.20
C LYS A 417 -20.11 13.05 -0.17
N THR A 418 -18.91 12.47 -0.20
CA THR A 418 -18.25 12.13 -1.47
C THR A 418 -19.05 11.09 -2.25
N LEU A 419 -19.60 10.06 -1.59
CA LEU A 419 -20.43 9.05 -2.25
C LEU A 419 -21.78 9.59 -2.73
N ASP A 420 -22.36 10.55 -2.01
CA ASP A 420 -23.61 11.21 -2.44
C ASP A 420 -23.40 12.05 -3.71
N GLU A 421 -22.25 12.71 -3.82
CA GLU A 421 -21.84 13.43 -5.04
C GLU A 421 -21.58 12.50 -6.24
N LEU A 422 -21.26 11.22 -5.98
CA LEU A 422 -20.98 10.20 -6.99
C LEU A 422 -22.18 9.30 -7.31
N LYS A 423 -23.36 9.60 -6.76
CA LYS A 423 -24.53 8.72 -6.84
C LYS A 423 -25.00 8.56 -8.28
N ASP A 424 -25.05 7.31 -8.72
CA ASP A 424 -25.55 6.90 -10.03
C ASP A 424 -26.68 5.89 -9.81
N SER A 425 -27.91 6.22 -10.25
CA SER A 425 -29.09 5.37 -10.06
C SER A 425 -29.00 4.03 -10.82
N SER A 426 -28.07 3.91 -11.78
CA SER A 426 -27.82 2.66 -12.50
C SER A 426 -26.87 1.70 -11.75
N LYS A 427 -26.25 2.15 -10.65
CA LYS A 427 -25.27 1.37 -9.88
C LYS A 427 -25.74 1.02 -8.47
N PRO A 428 -25.21 -0.06 -7.87
CA PRO A 428 -25.48 -0.41 -6.48
C PRO A 428 -25.07 0.70 -5.50
N HIS A 429 -25.84 0.85 -4.43
CA HIS A 429 -25.53 1.79 -3.35
C HIS A 429 -24.30 1.34 -2.55
N VAL A 430 -23.26 2.16 -2.54
CA VAL A 430 -22.05 1.96 -1.74
C VAL A 430 -22.27 2.50 -0.32
N LYS A 431 -22.16 1.62 0.68
CA LYS A 431 -22.35 2.03 2.08
C LYS A 431 -21.06 2.58 2.71
N VAL A 432 -21.21 3.48 3.67
CA VAL A 432 -20.11 3.92 4.54
C VAL A 432 -20.05 3.04 5.78
N CYS A 433 -18.88 2.45 6.03
CA CYS A 433 -18.56 1.65 7.21
C CYS A 433 -17.52 2.39 8.07
N CYS A 434 -17.72 2.42 9.39
CA CYS A 434 -16.74 3.00 10.32
C CYS A 434 -16.20 1.96 11.29
N ALA A 435 -14.89 2.03 11.54
CA ALA A 435 -14.26 1.21 12.58
C ALA A 435 -14.38 1.90 13.95
N VAL A 436 -14.81 1.16 14.98
CA VAL A 436 -15.12 1.69 16.33
C VAL A 436 -14.32 0.96 17.41
N GLY A 437 -13.80 1.71 18.38
CA GLY A 437 -12.87 1.18 19.39
C GLY A 437 -11.58 0.62 18.75
N PHE A 438 -11.23 1.10 17.56
CA PHE A 438 -10.25 0.49 16.68
C PHE A 438 -8.83 1.05 16.89
N PRO A 439 -7.77 0.24 16.73
CA PRO A 439 -7.74 -1.20 16.46
C PRO A 439 -7.68 -2.07 17.73
N LEU A 440 -7.50 -1.48 18.92
CA LEU A 440 -7.19 -2.28 20.12
C LEU A 440 -8.41 -2.87 20.83
N GLY A 441 -9.61 -2.32 20.59
CA GLY A 441 -10.81 -2.69 21.32
C GLY A 441 -10.81 -2.28 22.80
N ALA A 442 -9.87 -1.43 23.22
CA ALA A 442 -9.58 -1.16 24.63
C ALA A 442 -10.15 0.18 25.15
N ALA A 443 -10.93 0.89 24.33
CA ALA A 443 -11.76 2.02 24.76
C ALA A 443 -12.87 1.54 25.73
N THR A 444 -13.44 2.44 26.53
CA THR A 444 -14.57 2.10 27.42
C THR A 444 -15.81 1.74 26.61
N THR A 445 -16.71 0.92 27.17
CA THR A 445 -17.99 0.55 26.52
C THR A 445 -18.82 1.77 26.13
N ALA A 446 -18.92 2.75 27.04
CA ALA A 446 -19.62 4.00 26.76
C ALA A 446 -18.96 4.77 25.60
N THR A 447 -17.63 4.81 25.56
CA THR A 447 -16.88 5.46 24.46
C THR A 447 -17.17 4.79 23.13
N LYS A 448 -17.18 3.44 23.07
CA LYS A 448 -17.47 2.71 21.83
C LYS A 448 -18.89 2.97 21.35
N ALA A 449 -19.87 2.93 22.25
CA ALA A 449 -21.27 3.24 21.91
C ALA A 449 -21.43 4.68 21.41
N PHE A 450 -20.79 5.64 22.08
CA PHE A 450 -20.79 7.04 21.68
C PHE A 450 -20.10 7.26 20.33
N GLU A 451 -18.95 6.61 20.09
CA GLU A 451 -18.26 6.66 18.80
C GLU A 451 -19.13 6.09 17.66
N ALA A 452 -19.77 4.94 17.89
CA ALA A 452 -20.71 4.37 16.92
C ALA A 452 -21.84 5.34 16.61
N GLN A 453 -22.43 5.97 17.64
CA GLN A 453 -23.47 6.98 17.47
C GLN A 453 -23.00 8.13 16.58
N GLN A 454 -21.82 8.70 16.86
CA GLN A 454 -21.21 9.77 16.05
C GLN A 454 -20.99 9.36 14.59
N CYS A 455 -20.57 8.11 14.35
CA CYS A 455 -20.38 7.61 12.98
C CYS A 455 -21.72 7.53 12.23
N LEU A 456 -22.75 7.01 12.87
CA LEU A 456 -24.08 6.85 12.28
C LEU A 456 -24.74 8.21 12.02
N ASP A 457 -24.60 9.16 12.94
CA ASP A 457 -25.09 10.54 12.74
C ASP A 457 -24.33 11.25 11.61
N ALA A 458 -23.07 10.88 11.35
CA ALA A 458 -22.28 11.34 10.23
C ALA A 458 -22.60 10.62 8.90
N GLY A 459 -23.59 9.71 8.89
CA GLY A 459 -24.06 9.00 7.71
C GLY A 459 -23.40 7.65 7.43
N ALA A 460 -22.73 7.05 8.42
CA ALA A 460 -22.34 5.65 8.34
C ALA A 460 -23.57 4.74 8.41
N GLU A 461 -23.52 3.63 7.69
CA GLU A 461 -24.59 2.62 7.63
C GLU A 461 -24.12 1.26 8.18
N GLU A 462 -22.81 1.11 8.39
CA GLU A 462 -22.24 -0.07 9.03
C GLU A 462 -21.16 0.30 10.05
N ILE A 463 -21.07 -0.47 11.14
CA ILE A 463 -20.06 -0.32 12.18
C ILE A 463 -19.25 -1.60 12.32
N ASP A 464 -17.92 -1.49 12.24
CA ASP A 464 -16.95 -2.55 12.50
C ASP A 464 -16.32 -2.30 13.89
N MET A 465 -16.89 -2.86 14.95
CA MET A 465 -16.37 -2.69 16.32
C MET A 465 -15.30 -3.73 16.67
N VAL A 466 -14.33 -3.37 17.50
CA VAL A 466 -13.33 -4.32 18.03
C VAL A 466 -13.67 -4.74 19.46
N ILE A 467 -13.66 -6.05 19.74
CA ILE A 467 -13.86 -6.58 21.10
C ILE A 467 -12.67 -6.26 22.01
N ASN A 468 -12.87 -6.25 23.32
CA ASN A 468 -11.76 -6.20 24.26
C ASN A 468 -11.12 -7.60 24.40
N VAL A 469 -10.01 -7.82 23.68
CA VAL A 469 -9.31 -9.11 23.61
C VAL A 469 -8.77 -9.54 24.98
N GLY A 470 -8.17 -8.62 25.73
CA GLY A 470 -7.63 -8.91 27.07
C GLY A 470 -8.71 -9.39 28.06
N MET A 471 -9.90 -8.78 28.03
CA MET A 471 -11.04 -9.21 28.86
C MET A 471 -11.57 -10.58 28.44
N LEU A 472 -11.64 -10.86 27.12
CA LEU A 472 -12.03 -12.18 26.62
C LEU A 472 -11.04 -13.27 27.09
N GLN A 473 -9.74 -13.02 26.97
CA GLN A 473 -8.70 -13.97 27.37
C GLN A 473 -8.70 -14.22 28.88
N ALA A 474 -9.06 -13.20 29.68
CA ALA A 474 -9.21 -13.31 31.12
C ALA A 474 -10.49 -14.03 31.57
N GLY A 475 -11.39 -14.39 30.64
CA GLY A 475 -12.66 -15.06 30.96
C GLY A 475 -13.78 -14.13 31.40
N GLU A 476 -13.61 -12.81 31.25
CA GLU A 476 -14.60 -11.78 31.62
C GLU A 476 -15.71 -11.68 30.55
N TYR A 477 -16.40 -12.78 30.29
CA TYR A 477 -17.35 -12.90 29.18
C TYR A 477 -18.58 -12.00 29.31
N ASP A 478 -19.04 -11.74 30.53
CA ASP A 478 -20.17 -10.83 30.77
C ASP A 478 -19.82 -9.39 30.38
N PHE A 479 -18.59 -8.96 30.68
CA PHE A 479 -18.07 -7.67 30.22
C PHE A 479 -18.04 -7.62 28.69
N VAL A 480 -17.44 -8.63 28.04
CA VAL A 480 -17.34 -8.67 26.56
C VAL A 480 -18.73 -8.68 25.92
N LEU A 481 -19.67 -9.44 26.46
CA LEU A 481 -21.05 -9.48 25.98
C LEU A 481 -21.74 -8.11 26.13
N GLY A 482 -21.60 -7.48 27.30
CA GLY A 482 -22.15 -6.14 27.56
C GLY A 482 -21.56 -5.08 26.64
N ASP A 483 -20.25 -5.14 26.40
CA ASP A 483 -19.52 -4.24 25.51
C ASP A 483 -20.02 -4.33 24.05
N ILE A 484 -20.22 -5.56 23.54
CA ILE A 484 -20.77 -5.79 22.20
C ILE A 484 -22.24 -5.31 22.15
N ARG A 485 -23.05 -5.66 23.15
CA ARG A 485 -24.48 -5.28 23.20
C ARG A 485 -24.68 -3.77 23.14
N ALA A 486 -23.85 -3.00 23.83
CA ALA A 486 -23.96 -1.54 23.83
C ALA A 486 -23.83 -0.95 22.42
N VAL A 487 -22.85 -1.41 21.62
CA VAL A 487 -22.67 -0.94 20.25
C VAL A 487 -23.73 -1.49 19.30
N VAL A 488 -24.09 -2.77 19.45
CA VAL A 488 -25.15 -3.41 18.63
C VAL A 488 -26.50 -2.72 18.86
N ALA A 489 -26.82 -2.30 20.10
CA ALA A 489 -28.04 -1.56 20.40
C ALA A 489 -28.10 -0.24 19.61
N VAL A 490 -27.03 0.55 19.64
CA VAL A 490 -26.90 1.79 18.86
C VAL A 490 -27.08 1.56 17.36
N CYS A 491 -26.50 0.48 16.82
CA CYS A 491 -26.66 0.12 15.41
C CYS A 491 -28.13 -0.22 15.08
N LYS A 492 -28.78 -1.05 15.91
CA LYS A 492 -30.17 -1.47 15.69
C LYS A 492 -31.15 -0.29 15.74
N GLU A 493 -30.97 0.65 16.66
CA GLU A 493 -31.79 1.85 16.77
C GLU A 493 -31.75 2.73 15.51
N ARG A 494 -30.68 2.64 14.73
CA ARG A 494 -30.47 3.40 13.48
C ARG A 494 -30.63 2.54 12.22
N GLY A 495 -31.01 1.26 12.35
CA GLY A 495 -31.10 0.33 11.22
C GLY A 495 -29.75 0.03 10.55
N ALA A 496 -28.65 0.22 11.27
CA ALA A 496 -27.30 0.02 10.76
C ALA A 496 -26.78 -1.41 10.99
N ILE A 497 -25.85 -1.85 10.13
CA ILE A 497 -25.25 -3.18 10.21
C ILE A 497 -24.11 -3.18 11.23
N SER A 498 -24.17 -4.09 12.19
CA SER A 498 -23.15 -4.28 13.22
C SER A 498 -22.21 -5.46 12.90
N LYS A 499 -20.91 -5.21 12.89
CA LYS A 499 -19.87 -6.23 12.67
C LYS A 499 -18.88 -6.23 13.83
N VAL A 500 -18.60 -7.41 14.36
CA VAL A 500 -17.74 -7.57 15.54
C VAL A 500 -16.42 -8.19 15.13
N ILE A 501 -15.34 -7.41 15.21
CA ILE A 501 -13.97 -7.85 14.98
C ILE A 501 -13.48 -8.61 16.21
N LEU A 502 -13.13 -9.89 16.02
CA LEU A 502 -12.65 -10.77 17.08
C LEU A 502 -11.15 -10.64 17.33
N GLU A 503 -10.40 -10.23 16.31
CA GLU A 503 -8.94 -10.26 16.27
C GLU A 503 -8.36 -11.67 16.46
N THR A 504 -8.75 -12.58 15.58
CA THR A 504 -8.40 -14.02 15.64
C THR A 504 -6.90 -14.29 15.76
N ALA A 505 -6.06 -13.35 15.28
CA ALA A 505 -4.61 -13.37 15.42
C ALA A 505 -4.11 -13.54 16.86
N LEU A 506 -4.89 -13.06 17.84
CA LEU A 506 -4.56 -13.07 19.27
C LEU A 506 -5.32 -14.13 20.06
N LEU A 507 -6.13 -14.96 19.39
CA LEU A 507 -7.05 -15.89 20.04
C LEU A 507 -6.73 -17.34 19.69
N SER A 508 -6.93 -18.24 20.65
CA SER A 508 -6.99 -19.68 20.40
C SER A 508 -8.31 -20.06 19.68
N PRO A 509 -8.38 -21.23 19.01
CA PRO A 509 -9.63 -21.69 18.39
C PRO A 509 -10.83 -21.74 19.36
N GLU A 510 -10.60 -22.10 20.63
CA GLU A 510 -11.65 -22.10 21.67
C GLU A 510 -12.12 -20.67 21.99
N GLN A 511 -11.19 -19.72 22.10
CA GLN A 511 -11.52 -18.32 22.32
C GLN A 511 -12.23 -17.71 21.10
N ILE A 512 -11.85 -18.08 19.87
CA ILE A 512 -12.54 -17.66 18.64
C ILE A 512 -13.98 -18.16 18.65
N ARG A 513 -14.20 -19.43 19.04
CA ARG A 513 -15.54 -19.98 19.20
C ARG A 513 -16.34 -19.17 20.22
N LYS A 514 -15.77 -18.96 21.41
CA LYS A 514 -16.45 -18.22 22.47
C LYS A 514 -16.78 -16.78 22.08
N ALA A 515 -15.85 -16.08 21.45
CA ALA A 515 -16.05 -14.71 20.99
C ALA A 515 -17.13 -14.63 19.89
N SER A 516 -17.17 -15.63 18.99
CA SER A 516 -18.21 -15.74 17.96
C SER A 516 -19.60 -15.95 18.61
N GLU A 517 -19.70 -16.85 19.59
CA GLU A 517 -20.94 -17.08 20.35
C GLU A 517 -21.42 -15.82 21.08
N LEU A 518 -20.51 -15.09 21.74
CA LEU A 518 -20.84 -13.83 22.43
C LEU A 518 -21.32 -12.76 21.45
N ALA A 519 -20.67 -12.62 20.28
CA ALA A 519 -21.10 -11.68 19.25
C ALA A 519 -22.50 -12.01 18.71
N ILE A 520 -22.77 -13.30 18.45
CA ILE A 520 -24.09 -13.78 18.01
C ILE A 520 -25.15 -13.53 19.10
N ALA A 521 -24.83 -13.84 20.37
CA ALA A 521 -25.73 -13.64 21.51
C ALA A 521 -25.99 -12.16 21.83
N ALA A 522 -25.06 -11.27 21.47
CA ALA A 522 -25.28 -9.82 21.50
C ALA A 522 -26.19 -9.34 20.36
N GLY A 523 -26.36 -10.18 19.32
CA GLY A 523 -27.19 -9.90 18.17
C GLY A 523 -26.48 -9.17 17.04
N ALA A 524 -25.15 -9.32 16.94
CA ALA A 524 -24.37 -8.80 15.81
C ALA A 524 -24.85 -9.38 14.47
N ASP A 525 -24.66 -8.64 13.37
CA ASP A 525 -25.02 -9.09 12.02
C ASP A 525 -23.89 -9.87 11.37
N PHE A 526 -22.65 -9.44 11.63
CA PHE A 526 -21.43 -10.11 11.18
C PHE A 526 -20.46 -10.36 12.33
N ILE A 527 -19.71 -11.46 12.21
CA ILE A 527 -18.44 -11.66 12.91
C ILE A 527 -17.29 -11.47 11.92
N LYS A 528 -16.27 -10.72 12.32
CA LYS A 528 -15.13 -10.30 11.49
C LYS A 528 -13.82 -10.80 12.06
N THR A 529 -12.93 -11.31 11.22
CA THR A 529 -11.69 -11.97 11.68
C THR A 529 -10.72 -11.00 12.37
N SER A 530 -10.30 -9.95 11.68
CA SER A 530 -9.11 -9.17 12.06
C SER A 530 -9.26 -7.68 11.76
N THR A 531 -8.54 -6.85 12.52
CA THR A 531 -8.41 -5.41 12.22
C THR A 531 -7.49 -5.12 11.03
N GLY A 532 -6.55 -6.02 10.76
CA GLY A 532 -5.46 -5.80 9.79
C GLY A 532 -4.22 -5.12 10.38
N PHE A 533 -4.19 -4.85 11.69
CA PHE A 533 -3.07 -4.23 12.41
C PHE A 533 -2.30 -5.22 13.30
N SER A 534 -2.76 -6.47 13.39
CA SER A 534 -2.10 -7.54 14.15
C SER A 534 -1.02 -8.28 13.33
N THR A 535 -0.39 -9.29 13.93
CA THR A 535 0.71 -10.08 13.33
C THR A 535 0.27 -10.93 12.14
N ARG A 536 -1.02 -11.30 12.06
CA ARG A 536 -1.62 -12.05 10.96
C ARG A 536 -3.03 -11.53 10.65
N GLY A 537 -3.48 -11.72 9.41
CA GLY A 537 -4.84 -11.44 8.97
C GLY A 537 -5.77 -12.66 9.09
N ALA A 538 -6.79 -12.71 8.24
CA ALA A 538 -7.69 -13.86 8.13
C ALA A 538 -6.92 -15.13 7.73
N SER A 539 -7.06 -16.20 8.50
CA SER A 539 -6.61 -17.53 8.12
C SER A 539 -7.79 -18.37 7.63
N GLU A 540 -7.52 -19.34 6.76
CA GLU A 540 -8.54 -20.27 6.25
C GLU A 540 -9.22 -21.05 7.39
N GLU A 541 -8.44 -21.47 8.39
CA GLU A 541 -8.93 -22.20 9.56
C GLU A 541 -9.88 -21.34 10.41
N ASP A 542 -9.52 -20.08 10.67
CA ASP A 542 -10.37 -19.17 11.43
C ASP A 542 -11.69 -18.90 10.71
N VAL A 543 -11.63 -18.64 9.39
CA VAL A 543 -12.84 -18.39 8.59
C VAL A 543 -13.75 -19.61 8.60
N LYS A 544 -13.21 -20.81 8.38
CA LYS A 544 -13.98 -22.05 8.42
C LYS A 544 -14.63 -22.27 9.79
N LEU A 545 -13.89 -22.04 10.88
CA LEU A 545 -14.40 -22.15 12.23
C LEU A 545 -15.53 -21.15 12.49
N MET A 546 -15.31 -19.87 12.17
CA MET A 546 -16.31 -18.81 12.34
C MET A 546 -17.57 -19.08 11.51
N THR A 547 -17.42 -19.52 10.26
CA THR A 547 -18.55 -19.89 9.38
C THR A 547 -19.39 -21.02 9.99
N SER A 548 -18.74 -22.05 10.55
CA SER A 548 -19.43 -23.18 11.18
C SER A 548 -20.32 -22.78 12.36
N ILE A 549 -20.05 -21.62 12.98
CA ILE A 549 -20.79 -21.07 14.12
C ILE A 549 -21.83 -20.04 13.66
N ALA A 550 -21.45 -19.15 12.75
CA ALA A 550 -22.30 -18.05 12.29
C ALA A 550 -23.46 -18.52 11.40
N LYS A 551 -23.18 -19.45 10.47
CA LYS A 551 -24.17 -19.88 9.47
C LYS A 551 -25.43 -20.52 10.09
N PRO A 552 -25.33 -21.45 11.07
CA PRO A 552 -26.52 -21.99 11.75
C PRO A 552 -27.33 -20.93 12.51
N ALA A 553 -26.68 -19.85 12.98
CA ALA A 553 -27.33 -18.74 13.66
C ALA A 553 -27.89 -17.66 12.70
N GLY A 554 -27.83 -17.88 11.38
CA GLY A 554 -28.25 -16.91 10.37
C GLY A 554 -27.37 -15.66 10.33
N LYS A 555 -26.12 -15.74 10.82
CA LYS A 555 -25.15 -14.64 10.87
C LYS A 555 -24.08 -14.80 9.79
N GLN A 556 -23.43 -13.69 9.46
CA GLN A 556 -22.49 -13.63 8.36
C GLN A 556 -21.03 -13.50 8.84
N VAL A 557 -20.09 -13.91 7.99
CA VAL A 557 -18.65 -13.83 8.28
C VAL A 557 -17.99 -12.83 7.33
N LYS A 558 -17.21 -11.90 7.90
CA LYS A 558 -16.34 -10.98 7.15
C LYS A 558 -14.87 -11.38 7.33
N ALA A 559 -14.24 -11.92 6.30
CA ALA A 559 -12.80 -12.17 6.31
C ALA A 559 -12.04 -10.86 6.04
N SER A 560 -11.02 -10.54 6.81
CA SER A 560 -10.27 -9.29 6.66
C SER A 560 -8.79 -9.45 7.01
N GLY A 561 -7.94 -8.74 6.27
CA GLY A 561 -6.48 -8.76 6.43
C GLY A 561 -5.82 -9.90 5.64
N GLY A 562 -4.84 -9.56 4.80
CA GLY A 562 -4.05 -10.53 4.03
C GLY A 562 -4.59 -10.92 2.65
N ILE A 563 -5.82 -10.50 2.29
CA ILE A 563 -6.45 -10.79 0.99
C ILE A 563 -5.90 -9.83 -0.07
N ARG A 564 -5.06 -10.30 -0.99
CA ARG A 564 -4.31 -9.45 -1.94
C ARG A 564 -4.46 -9.84 -3.41
N SER A 565 -5.16 -10.93 -3.70
CA SER A 565 -5.40 -11.46 -5.04
C SER A 565 -6.83 -11.98 -5.19
N ALA A 566 -7.27 -12.16 -6.44
CA ALA A 566 -8.51 -12.86 -6.78
C ALA A 566 -8.60 -14.25 -6.13
N ALA A 567 -7.51 -15.03 -6.21
CA ALA A 567 -7.44 -16.37 -5.62
C ALA A 567 -7.62 -16.36 -4.09
N ASP A 568 -7.05 -15.38 -3.38
CA ASP A 568 -7.26 -15.23 -1.93
C ASP A 568 -8.73 -14.94 -1.63
N ALA A 569 -9.37 -14.09 -2.45
CA ALA A 569 -10.77 -13.72 -2.28
C ALA A 569 -11.70 -14.91 -2.50
N GLU A 570 -11.53 -15.64 -3.61
CA GLU A 570 -12.30 -16.84 -3.94
C GLU A 570 -12.20 -17.88 -2.82
N LYS A 571 -10.98 -18.16 -2.33
CA LYS A 571 -10.76 -19.08 -1.22
C LYS A 571 -11.59 -18.72 0.02
N MET A 572 -11.57 -17.45 0.42
CA MET A 572 -12.30 -17.00 1.61
C MET A 572 -13.82 -17.13 1.41
N ILE A 573 -14.33 -16.88 0.21
CA ILE A 573 -15.76 -17.02 -0.12
C ILE A 573 -16.17 -18.49 -0.10
N VAL A 574 -15.37 -19.39 -0.67
CA VAL A 574 -15.62 -20.84 -0.63
C VAL A 574 -15.67 -21.37 0.80
N LEU A 575 -14.87 -20.80 1.71
CA LEU A 575 -14.91 -21.11 3.15
C LEU A 575 -16.10 -20.48 3.89
N GLY A 576 -16.95 -19.73 3.19
CA GLY A 576 -18.22 -19.19 3.67
C GLY A 576 -18.18 -17.73 4.12
N ALA A 577 -17.10 -16.99 3.86
CA ALA A 577 -17.11 -15.54 4.06
C ALA A 577 -18.05 -14.88 3.03
N THR A 578 -18.99 -14.06 3.50
CA THR A 578 -19.92 -13.33 2.63
C THR A 578 -19.49 -11.88 2.39
N ARG A 579 -18.45 -11.41 3.09
CA ARG A 579 -17.83 -10.10 2.89
C ARG A 579 -16.32 -10.19 3.06
N LEU A 580 -15.57 -9.45 2.24
CA LEU A 580 -14.11 -9.44 2.26
C LEU A 580 -13.60 -8.01 2.50
N GLY A 581 -12.80 -7.82 3.54
CA GLY A 581 -12.13 -6.56 3.84
C GLY A 581 -10.71 -6.51 3.29
N THR A 582 -10.46 -5.64 2.31
CA THR A 582 -9.14 -5.51 1.66
C THR A 582 -8.85 -4.07 1.22
N SER A 583 -7.58 -3.67 1.23
CA SER A 583 -7.13 -2.42 0.60
C SER A 583 -6.69 -2.62 -0.86
N ALA A 584 -6.60 -3.88 -1.32
CA ALA A 584 -6.24 -4.24 -2.68
C ALA A 584 -7.45 -4.41 -3.61
N GLY A 585 -8.64 -3.93 -3.20
CA GLY A 585 -9.90 -4.18 -3.91
C GLY A 585 -9.86 -3.80 -5.38
N VAL A 586 -9.26 -2.66 -5.74
CA VAL A 586 -9.11 -2.24 -7.15
C VAL A 586 -8.23 -3.21 -7.93
N LYS A 587 -7.09 -3.62 -7.36
CA LYS A 587 -6.19 -4.57 -8.00
C LYS A 587 -6.89 -5.90 -8.23
N ILE A 588 -7.62 -6.40 -7.23
CA ILE A 588 -8.34 -7.67 -7.33
C ILE A 588 -9.50 -7.56 -8.32
N ALA A 589 -10.25 -6.46 -8.32
CA ALA A 589 -11.31 -6.23 -9.30
C ALA A 589 -10.77 -6.13 -10.73
N GLN A 590 -9.60 -5.50 -10.91
CA GLN A 590 -8.91 -5.47 -12.19
C GLN A 590 -8.42 -6.86 -12.60
N GLU A 591 -7.84 -7.63 -11.67
CA GLU A 591 -7.50 -9.04 -11.89
C GLU A 591 -8.76 -9.79 -12.37
N GLU A 592 -9.88 -9.75 -11.66
CA GLU A 592 -11.15 -10.38 -12.06
C GLU A 592 -11.67 -9.94 -13.43
N LEU A 593 -11.66 -8.63 -13.72
CA LEU A 593 -12.08 -8.06 -15.00
C LEU A 593 -11.15 -8.45 -16.16
N ILE A 594 -9.86 -8.67 -15.88
CA ILE A 594 -8.85 -9.16 -16.82
C ILE A 594 -8.92 -10.71 -16.92
N PHE A 595 -9.29 -11.40 -15.84
CA PHE A 595 -9.52 -12.85 -15.79
C PHE A 595 -10.73 -13.28 -16.62
N GLY A 596 -11.72 -12.39 -16.79
CA GLY A 596 -12.74 -12.52 -17.84
C GLY A 596 -12.22 -12.46 -19.29
N LEU A 597 -10.95 -12.10 -19.50
CA LEU A 597 -10.26 -11.99 -20.80
C LEU A 597 -8.98 -12.87 -20.90
N SER A 598 -8.78 -13.83 -19.99
CA SER A 598 -7.45 -14.43 -19.71
C SER A 598 -6.99 -15.59 -20.58
N THR A 599 -7.45 -15.69 -21.82
CA THR A 599 -6.94 -16.72 -22.72
C THR A 599 -6.71 -16.15 -24.12
N MET A 600 -5.49 -16.29 -24.63
CA MET A 600 -5.10 -15.90 -25.99
C MET A 600 -4.55 -17.10 -26.75
N PHE A 601 -4.59 -17.06 -28.08
CA PHE A 601 -3.91 -18.02 -28.94
C PHE A 601 -2.59 -17.41 -29.44
N THR A 602 -1.66 -18.27 -29.81
CA THR A 602 -0.34 -17.88 -30.32
C THR A 602 -0.18 -18.18 -31.82
N GLY A 603 -1.10 -19.00 -32.34
CA GLY A 603 -1.05 -19.54 -33.68
C GLY A 603 -0.01 -20.63 -33.87
N ILE A 604 0.41 -21.27 -32.77
CA ILE A 604 1.24 -22.47 -32.80
C ILE A 604 0.32 -23.67 -32.70
N ILE A 605 0.15 -24.37 -33.83
CA ILE A 605 -0.75 -25.52 -33.90
C ILE A 605 -0.18 -26.67 -33.05
N GLU A 606 -0.96 -27.13 -32.09
CA GLU A 606 -0.56 -28.20 -31.18
C GLU A 606 -0.84 -29.58 -31.78
N GLU A 607 -1.93 -29.70 -32.55
CA GLU A 607 -2.24 -30.92 -33.29
C GLU A 607 -3.17 -30.67 -34.48
N ILE A 608 -3.20 -31.65 -35.40
CA ILE A 608 -4.18 -31.73 -36.48
C ILE A 608 -5.33 -32.64 -36.03
N GLY A 609 -6.47 -32.04 -35.72
CA GLY A 609 -7.71 -32.74 -35.37
C GLY A 609 -8.44 -33.30 -36.59
N THR A 610 -9.42 -34.18 -36.34
CA THR A 610 -10.31 -34.73 -37.39
C THR A 610 -11.77 -34.43 -37.06
N VAL A 611 -12.49 -33.80 -37.97
CA VAL A 611 -13.92 -33.51 -37.81
C VAL A 611 -14.69 -34.83 -37.76
N VAL A 612 -15.46 -35.03 -36.70
CA VAL A 612 -16.36 -36.18 -36.51
C VAL A 612 -17.73 -35.84 -37.12
N SER A 613 -18.26 -34.67 -36.80
CA SER A 613 -19.54 -34.19 -37.31
C SER A 613 -19.64 -32.67 -37.28
N MET A 614 -20.43 -32.11 -38.21
CA MET A 614 -20.86 -30.72 -38.23
C MET A 614 -22.36 -30.72 -38.55
N GLN A 615 -23.21 -30.38 -37.58
CA GLN A 615 -24.66 -30.58 -37.69
C GLN A 615 -25.46 -29.46 -37.05
N GLU A 616 -26.66 -29.21 -37.59
CA GLU A 616 -27.65 -28.34 -36.97
C GLU A 616 -28.39 -29.10 -35.86
N ARG A 617 -28.56 -28.46 -34.70
CA ARG A 617 -29.25 -28.94 -33.50
C ARG A 617 -30.43 -28.03 -33.23
N ASN A 618 -31.60 -28.62 -32.93
CA ASN A 618 -32.85 -27.89 -32.71
C ASN A 618 -33.35 -27.98 -31.26
N ASP A 619 -32.50 -28.48 -30.37
CA ASP A 619 -32.81 -28.82 -28.99
C ASP A 619 -31.90 -28.10 -27.98
N LEU A 620 -31.26 -27.01 -28.40
CA LEU A 620 -30.33 -26.25 -27.55
C LEU A 620 -31.11 -25.41 -26.53
N LEU A 621 -30.78 -25.56 -25.25
CA LEU A 621 -31.37 -24.79 -24.16
C LEU A 621 -30.76 -23.37 -24.15
N LEU A 622 -31.60 -22.37 -24.32
CA LEU A 622 -31.20 -20.96 -24.29
C LEU A 622 -31.20 -20.42 -22.85
N TRP A 623 -30.56 -19.27 -22.65
CA TRP A 623 -30.42 -18.60 -21.34
C TRP A 623 -31.76 -18.29 -20.64
N ASN A 624 -32.85 -18.22 -21.40
CA ASN A 624 -34.21 -17.97 -20.91
C ASN A 624 -35.03 -19.26 -20.69
N GLY A 625 -34.42 -20.45 -20.87
CA GLY A 625 -35.06 -21.75 -20.73
C GLY A 625 -35.84 -22.23 -21.95
N GLU A 626 -35.89 -21.45 -23.04
CA GLU A 626 -36.50 -21.87 -24.31
C GLU A 626 -35.57 -22.80 -25.10
N ARG A 627 -36.13 -23.56 -26.06
CA ARG A 627 -35.35 -24.36 -27.02
C ARG A 627 -35.11 -23.56 -28.29
N GLY A 628 -33.84 -23.46 -28.69
CA GLY A 628 -33.40 -22.79 -29.91
C GLY A 628 -32.69 -23.74 -30.88
N THR A 629 -32.37 -23.21 -32.05
CA THR A 629 -31.56 -23.89 -33.07
C THR A 629 -30.12 -23.35 -33.10
N GLY A 630 -29.14 -24.20 -33.42
CA GLY A 630 -27.74 -23.82 -33.53
C GLY A 630 -26.89 -24.93 -34.16
N PHE A 631 -25.60 -24.69 -34.38
CA PHE A 631 -24.70 -25.66 -35.00
C PHE A 631 -23.74 -26.25 -33.99
N GLU A 632 -23.47 -27.54 -34.11
CA GLU A 632 -22.54 -28.30 -33.28
C GLU A 632 -21.43 -28.89 -34.15
N LEU A 633 -20.19 -28.53 -33.83
CA LEU A 633 -18.98 -29.10 -34.42
C LEU A 633 -18.35 -30.06 -33.41
N VAL A 634 -18.11 -31.30 -33.82
CA VAL A 634 -17.41 -32.31 -33.01
C VAL A 634 -16.08 -32.65 -33.68
N VAL A 635 -15.00 -32.58 -32.93
CA VAL A 635 -13.64 -32.84 -33.42
C VAL A 635 -12.98 -33.91 -32.55
N HIS A 636 -12.35 -34.88 -33.20
CA HIS A 636 -11.47 -35.86 -32.57
C HIS A 636 -10.05 -35.28 -32.43
N VAL A 637 -9.55 -35.27 -31.20
CA VAL A 637 -8.32 -34.61 -30.75
C VAL A 637 -7.76 -35.35 -29.53
N LYS A 638 -6.45 -35.26 -29.31
CA LYS A 638 -5.81 -35.93 -28.17
C LYS A 638 -5.00 -34.97 -27.32
N VAL A 639 -4.13 -34.17 -27.93
CA VAL A 639 -3.25 -33.23 -27.22
C VAL A 639 -4.04 -32.07 -26.64
N ALA A 640 -5.00 -31.54 -27.40
CA ALA A 640 -5.83 -30.41 -27.01
C ALA A 640 -6.81 -30.73 -25.88
N LEU A 641 -7.04 -32.01 -25.57
CA LEU A 641 -7.83 -32.46 -24.42
C LEU A 641 -7.03 -32.50 -23.11
N GLU A 642 -5.69 -32.51 -23.18
CA GLU A 642 -4.86 -32.51 -21.98
C GLU A 642 -5.07 -31.18 -21.22
N GLY A 643 -5.77 -31.26 -20.08
CA GLY A 643 -6.12 -30.09 -19.27
C GLY A 643 -7.35 -29.30 -19.76
N ALA A 644 -8.07 -29.79 -20.78
CA ALA A 644 -9.32 -29.19 -21.21
C ALA A 644 -10.43 -29.38 -20.18
N TYR A 645 -11.34 -28.40 -20.09
CA TYR A 645 -12.48 -28.44 -19.19
C TYR A 645 -13.71 -27.84 -19.87
N LEU A 646 -14.90 -28.21 -19.41
CA LEU A 646 -16.15 -27.70 -19.98
C LEU A 646 -16.18 -26.16 -19.91
N GLY A 647 -16.39 -25.50 -21.06
CA GLY A 647 -16.39 -24.05 -21.16
C GLY A 647 -15.01 -23.42 -21.45
N CYS A 648 -13.94 -24.20 -21.59
CA CYS A 648 -12.65 -23.65 -22.01
C CYS A 648 -12.64 -23.26 -23.50
N SER A 649 -11.73 -22.36 -23.87
CA SER A 649 -11.53 -21.91 -25.25
C SER A 649 -10.51 -22.80 -25.98
N ILE A 650 -10.89 -23.31 -27.15
CA ILE A 650 -10.00 -24.05 -28.06
C ILE A 650 -10.17 -23.47 -29.46
N ALA A 651 -9.06 -23.17 -30.13
CA ALA A 651 -9.10 -22.69 -31.50
C ALA A 651 -9.19 -23.86 -32.48
N VAL A 652 -10.17 -23.82 -33.40
CA VAL A 652 -10.28 -24.76 -34.52
C VAL A 652 -10.18 -23.97 -35.83
N ASN A 653 -9.19 -24.29 -36.66
CA ASN A 653 -8.79 -23.47 -37.82
C ASN A 653 -8.67 -21.97 -37.47
N GLY A 654 -8.11 -21.65 -36.30
CA GLY A 654 -7.95 -20.28 -35.83
C GLY A 654 -9.24 -19.60 -35.38
N THR A 655 -10.33 -20.34 -35.18
CA THR A 655 -11.57 -19.81 -34.63
C THR A 655 -11.71 -20.20 -33.18
N CYS A 656 -11.81 -19.22 -32.28
CA CYS A 656 -12.05 -19.46 -30.86
C CYS A 656 -13.43 -20.09 -30.66
N LEU A 657 -13.46 -21.31 -30.11
CA LEU A 657 -14.69 -22.03 -29.80
C LEU A 657 -14.70 -22.46 -28.33
N THR A 658 -15.88 -22.42 -27.72
CA THR A 658 -16.10 -22.85 -26.34
C THR A 658 -16.49 -24.31 -26.28
N ALA A 659 -15.73 -25.13 -25.54
CA ALA A 659 -16.01 -26.56 -25.39
C ALA A 659 -17.35 -26.79 -24.67
N THR A 660 -18.32 -27.42 -25.35
CA THR A 660 -19.67 -27.69 -24.84
C THR A 660 -19.88 -29.13 -24.38
N SER A 661 -19.02 -30.06 -24.80
CA SER A 661 -18.88 -31.39 -24.22
C SER A 661 -17.49 -31.94 -24.51
N ILE A 662 -16.97 -32.79 -23.62
CA ILE A 662 -15.64 -33.40 -23.75
C ILE A 662 -15.77 -34.87 -23.38
N ASP A 663 -15.31 -35.75 -24.27
CA ASP A 663 -15.16 -37.18 -24.06
C ASP A 663 -13.66 -37.55 -23.98
N GLU A 664 -13.31 -38.83 -23.99
CA GLU A 664 -11.90 -39.28 -23.90
C GLU A 664 -11.04 -38.81 -25.09
N ASP A 665 -11.63 -38.74 -26.29
CA ASP A 665 -10.93 -38.46 -27.54
C ASP A 665 -11.65 -37.44 -28.44
N ARG A 666 -12.67 -36.76 -27.92
CA ARG A 666 -13.52 -35.82 -28.66
C ARG A 666 -13.89 -34.60 -27.84
N VAL A 667 -14.07 -33.49 -28.53
CA VAL A 667 -14.67 -32.26 -27.99
C VAL A 667 -15.73 -31.75 -28.95
N ALA A 668 -16.85 -31.29 -28.38
CA ALA A 668 -17.91 -30.61 -29.11
C ALA A 668 -17.88 -29.11 -28.84
N PHE A 669 -18.31 -28.34 -29.84
CA PHE A 669 -18.39 -26.89 -29.79
C PHE A 669 -19.72 -26.41 -30.38
N GLY A 670 -20.34 -25.43 -29.72
CA GLY A 670 -21.38 -24.63 -30.34
C GLY A 670 -20.78 -23.62 -31.32
N VAL A 671 -21.32 -23.51 -32.53
CA VAL A 671 -20.84 -22.58 -33.57
C VAL A 671 -21.91 -21.54 -33.87
N ALA A 672 -21.57 -20.27 -33.65
CA ALA A 672 -22.50 -19.16 -33.87
C ALA A 672 -22.73 -18.90 -35.37
N PRO A 673 -23.92 -18.41 -35.78
CA PRO A 673 -24.19 -18.06 -37.18
C PRO A 673 -23.21 -17.06 -37.78
N GLU A 674 -22.72 -16.10 -36.99
CA GLU A 674 -21.69 -15.15 -37.47
C GLU A 674 -20.37 -15.85 -37.76
N THR A 675 -19.95 -16.77 -36.88
CA THR A 675 -18.76 -17.60 -37.07
C THR A 675 -18.86 -18.41 -38.37
N LEU A 676 -20.01 -19.00 -38.66
CA LEU A 676 -20.24 -19.74 -39.90
C LEU A 676 -20.10 -18.88 -41.16
N ARG A 677 -20.58 -17.63 -41.11
CA ARG A 677 -20.47 -16.68 -42.23
C ARG A 677 -19.06 -16.19 -42.46
N ARG A 678 -18.28 -16.03 -41.38
CA ARG A 678 -16.94 -15.42 -41.40
C ARG A 678 -15.80 -16.41 -41.61
N THR A 679 -16.05 -17.71 -41.39
CA THR A 679 -15.01 -18.75 -41.40
C THR A 679 -15.30 -19.84 -42.44
N ASN A 680 -14.36 -20.77 -42.60
CA ASN A 680 -14.52 -22.01 -43.36
C ASN A 680 -15.18 -23.14 -42.56
N LEU A 681 -15.56 -22.92 -41.28
CA LEU A 681 -16.10 -23.98 -40.43
C LEU A 681 -17.42 -24.55 -40.94
N GLY A 682 -18.24 -23.74 -41.62
CA GLY A 682 -19.50 -24.18 -42.22
C GLY A 682 -19.35 -25.15 -43.39
N GLU A 683 -18.14 -25.28 -43.96
CA GLU A 683 -17.87 -26.18 -45.09
C GLU A 683 -17.33 -27.54 -44.64
N LEU A 684 -17.02 -27.69 -43.34
CA LEU A 684 -16.42 -28.88 -42.79
C LEU A 684 -17.37 -30.08 -42.82
N LYS A 685 -16.83 -31.23 -43.22
CA LYS A 685 -17.50 -32.53 -43.24
C LYS A 685 -16.72 -33.54 -42.40
N ALA A 686 -17.42 -34.60 -41.99
CA ALA A 686 -16.79 -35.73 -41.31
C ALA A 686 -15.54 -36.22 -42.09
N GLY A 687 -14.44 -36.42 -41.37
CA GLY A 687 -13.14 -36.81 -41.92
C GLY A 687 -12.24 -35.65 -42.36
N ASN A 688 -12.73 -34.41 -42.43
CA ASN A 688 -11.87 -33.25 -42.71
C ASN A 688 -10.85 -33.03 -41.59
N LYS A 689 -9.66 -32.55 -41.98
CA LYS A 689 -8.58 -32.21 -41.05
C LYS A 689 -8.67 -30.75 -40.66
N VAL A 690 -8.44 -30.46 -39.38
CA VAL A 690 -8.48 -29.10 -38.81
C VAL A 690 -7.25 -28.84 -37.95
N ASN A 691 -6.76 -27.61 -37.97
CA ASN A 691 -5.73 -27.16 -37.04
C ASN A 691 -6.36 -26.91 -35.66
N VAL A 692 -5.73 -27.39 -34.59
CA VAL A 692 -6.23 -27.20 -33.20
C VAL A 692 -5.13 -26.64 -32.29
N GLU A 693 -5.50 -25.65 -31.48
CA GLU A 693 -4.64 -25.02 -30.47
C GLU A 693 -5.45 -24.71 -29.20
N ARG A 694 -4.93 -25.08 -28.03
CA ARG A 694 -5.52 -24.66 -26.75
C ARG A 694 -5.25 -23.19 -26.48
N SER A 695 -6.19 -22.53 -25.81
CA SER A 695 -5.98 -21.17 -25.38
C SER A 695 -4.96 -21.11 -24.23
N MET A 696 -4.05 -20.14 -24.28
CA MET A 696 -2.92 -20.00 -23.38
C MET A 696 -3.09 -18.78 -22.46
N GLY A 697 -2.60 -18.86 -21.22
CA GLY A 697 -2.49 -17.71 -20.33
C GLY A 697 -1.58 -16.63 -20.92
N VAL A 698 -1.92 -15.35 -20.72
CA VAL A 698 -1.19 -14.20 -21.29
C VAL A 698 0.25 -14.10 -20.73
N ASP A 699 0.51 -14.70 -19.57
CA ASP A 699 1.81 -14.77 -18.90
C ASP A 699 2.70 -15.94 -19.36
N ALA A 700 2.15 -16.84 -20.18
CA ALA A 700 2.90 -17.98 -20.70
C ALA A 700 3.78 -17.59 -21.88
N ARG A 701 4.76 -18.46 -22.17
CA ARG A 701 5.79 -18.21 -23.19
C ARG A 701 5.18 -18.18 -24.59
N ASN A 702 5.02 -16.98 -25.15
CA ASN A 702 4.54 -16.80 -26.52
C ASN A 702 5.64 -17.14 -27.54
N SER A 703 5.39 -18.14 -28.38
CA SER A 703 6.31 -18.57 -29.45
C SER A 703 5.78 -18.26 -30.86
N GLY A 704 4.63 -17.59 -30.97
CA GLY A 704 4.03 -17.10 -32.21
C GLY A 704 3.73 -15.59 -32.14
N HIS A 705 2.57 -15.17 -32.65
CA HIS A 705 2.07 -13.79 -32.50
C HIS A 705 0.75 -13.75 -31.72
N PHE A 706 0.22 -12.56 -31.44
CA PHE A 706 -1.07 -12.44 -30.74
C PHE A 706 -2.21 -12.84 -31.68
N VAL A 707 -2.78 -14.02 -31.45
CA VAL A 707 -3.96 -14.53 -32.16
C VAL A 707 -5.15 -14.52 -31.20
N GLN A 708 -6.22 -13.82 -31.57
CA GLN A 708 -7.44 -13.72 -30.78
C GLN A 708 -8.37 -14.91 -31.03
N GLY A 709 -8.24 -15.56 -32.19
CA GLY A 709 -9.19 -16.57 -32.65
C GLY A 709 -10.47 -15.93 -33.21
N HIS A 710 -10.40 -14.65 -33.58
CA HIS A 710 -11.48 -13.86 -34.15
C HIS A 710 -11.20 -13.62 -35.62
N VAL A 711 -11.46 -14.65 -36.42
CA VAL A 711 -11.24 -14.64 -37.87
C VAL A 711 -11.94 -13.41 -38.50
N ASP A 712 -11.15 -12.52 -39.10
CA ASP A 712 -11.66 -11.29 -39.72
C ASP A 712 -12.35 -11.59 -41.07
N GLY A 713 -11.98 -12.70 -41.71
CA GLY A 713 -12.68 -13.29 -42.84
C GLY A 713 -11.88 -14.41 -43.50
N THR A 714 -12.16 -14.70 -44.77
CA THR A 714 -11.50 -15.82 -45.48
C THR A 714 -10.81 -15.38 -46.77
N GLY A 715 -9.78 -16.11 -47.15
CA GLY A 715 -9.13 -16.02 -48.46
C GLY A 715 -9.21 -17.32 -49.26
N ALA A 716 -8.80 -17.28 -50.52
CA ALA A 716 -8.72 -18.45 -51.39
C ALA A 716 -7.29 -18.67 -51.88
N ILE A 717 -6.83 -19.93 -51.84
CA ILE A 717 -5.48 -20.32 -52.27
C ILE A 717 -5.40 -20.20 -53.79
N LEU A 718 -4.44 -19.42 -54.30
CA LEU A 718 -4.21 -19.20 -55.73
C LEU A 718 -3.18 -20.17 -56.32
N SER A 719 -2.09 -20.45 -55.60
CA SER A 719 -1.02 -21.31 -56.10
C SER A 719 -0.12 -21.84 -55.00
N PHE A 720 0.48 -23.00 -55.26
CA PHE A 720 1.59 -23.57 -54.50
C PHE A 720 2.84 -23.63 -55.40
N THR A 721 3.95 -23.07 -54.94
CA THR A 721 5.24 -23.11 -55.67
C THR A 721 6.31 -23.66 -54.75
N ARG A 722 6.96 -24.75 -55.15
CA ARG A 722 8.05 -25.34 -54.36
C ARG A 722 9.37 -24.66 -54.71
N GLU A 723 10.11 -24.28 -53.68
CA GLU A 723 11.47 -23.75 -53.77
C GLU A 723 12.33 -24.53 -52.76
N ASP A 724 13.11 -25.47 -53.25
CA ASP A 724 13.90 -26.43 -52.45
C ASP A 724 13.06 -27.19 -51.39
N ASP A 725 13.34 -26.93 -50.10
CA ASP A 725 12.65 -27.50 -48.94
C ASP A 725 11.43 -26.67 -48.49
N SER A 726 11.22 -25.52 -49.12
CA SER A 726 10.22 -24.53 -48.77
C SER A 726 9.06 -24.53 -49.76
N LEU A 727 7.87 -24.19 -49.26
CA LEU A 727 6.64 -24.14 -50.03
C LEU A 727 6.04 -22.74 -49.98
N TRP A 728 6.05 -22.06 -51.13
CA TRP A 728 5.34 -20.80 -51.31
C TRP A 728 3.85 -21.05 -51.50
N VAL A 729 3.04 -20.28 -50.79
CA VAL A 729 1.58 -20.30 -50.91
C VAL A 729 1.12 -18.89 -51.21
N LYS A 730 0.41 -18.70 -52.33
CA LYS A 730 -0.22 -17.43 -52.69
C LYS A 730 -1.71 -17.48 -52.38
N ILE A 731 -2.23 -16.45 -51.70
CA ILE A 731 -3.60 -16.41 -51.20
C ILE A 731 -4.24 -15.07 -51.60
N SER A 732 -5.44 -15.13 -52.15
CA SER A 732 -6.29 -13.96 -52.44
C SER A 732 -7.21 -13.65 -51.27
N THR A 733 -7.53 -12.39 -51.05
CA THR A 733 -8.52 -11.97 -50.04
C THR A 733 -9.11 -10.61 -50.40
N THR A 734 -10.09 -10.14 -49.62
CA THR A 734 -10.77 -8.87 -49.87
C THR A 734 -9.85 -7.68 -49.56
N PRO A 735 -10.08 -6.50 -50.19
CA PRO A 735 -9.28 -5.30 -49.93
C PRO A 735 -9.25 -4.89 -48.45
N GLU A 736 -10.33 -5.14 -47.70
CA GLU A 736 -10.45 -4.78 -46.29
C GLU A 736 -9.48 -5.57 -45.41
N ILE A 737 -9.39 -6.89 -45.62
CA ILE A 737 -8.45 -7.75 -44.87
C ILE A 737 -7.04 -7.48 -45.34
N LEU A 738 -6.85 -7.35 -46.67
CA LEU A 738 -5.54 -7.15 -47.26
C LEU A 738 -4.88 -5.91 -46.67
N ARG A 739 -5.62 -4.79 -46.50
CA ARG A 739 -5.14 -3.53 -45.91
C ARG A 739 -4.36 -3.73 -44.61
N ASP A 740 -4.78 -4.68 -43.79
CA ASP A 740 -4.24 -4.91 -42.45
C ASP A 740 -3.06 -5.91 -42.46
N ILE A 741 -2.73 -6.49 -43.63
CA ILE A 741 -1.58 -7.37 -43.85
C ILE A 741 -0.34 -6.53 -44.18
N VAL A 742 0.76 -6.80 -43.47
CA VAL A 742 2.04 -6.09 -43.62
C VAL A 742 3.13 -7.05 -44.09
N THR A 743 3.89 -6.67 -45.12
CA THR A 743 5.04 -7.44 -45.60
C THR A 743 6.08 -7.61 -44.49
N LYS A 744 6.57 -8.84 -44.28
CA LYS A 744 7.40 -9.26 -43.13
C LYS A 744 6.71 -9.17 -41.76
N GLY A 745 5.42 -8.88 -41.72
CA GLY A 745 4.58 -9.02 -40.53
C GLY A 745 4.02 -10.43 -40.38
N TYR A 746 3.20 -10.62 -39.34
CA TYR A 746 2.52 -11.89 -39.05
C TYR A 746 1.08 -11.88 -39.53
N ILE A 747 0.58 -13.07 -39.86
CA ILE A 747 -0.82 -13.35 -40.13
C ILE A 747 -1.15 -14.76 -39.65
N ALA A 748 -2.33 -14.97 -39.05
CA ALA A 748 -2.84 -16.31 -38.78
C ALA A 748 -3.63 -16.83 -40.00
N ILE A 749 -3.23 -17.98 -40.54
CA ILE A 749 -3.94 -18.69 -41.62
C ILE A 749 -4.42 -20.04 -41.09
N ASP A 750 -5.74 -20.24 -41.04
CA ASP A 750 -6.37 -21.39 -40.35
C ASP A 750 -5.78 -21.58 -38.93
N GLY A 751 -5.55 -20.46 -38.24
CA GLY A 751 -4.95 -20.41 -36.91
C GLY A 751 -3.44 -20.53 -36.88
N THR A 752 -2.75 -20.87 -37.97
CA THR A 752 -1.28 -20.93 -37.96
C THR A 752 -0.67 -19.54 -38.12
N SER A 753 0.15 -19.13 -37.16
CA SER A 753 0.97 -17.92 -37.23
C SER A 753 2.07 -18.05 -38.28
N LEU A 754 1.99 -17.26 -39.35
CA LEU A 754 2.92 -17.28 -40.48
C LEU A 754 3.44 -15.90 -40.82
N THR A 755 4.65 -15.85 -41.38
CA THR A 755 5.28 -14.61 -41.84
C THR A 755 4.88 -14.31 -43.28
N VAL A 756 4.42 -13.09 -43.53
CA VAL A 756 4.07 -12.59 -44.87
C VAL A 756 5.33 -12.29 -45.67
N CYS A 757 5.45 -12.88 -46.86
CA CYS A 757 6.57 -12.66 -47.76
C CYS A 757 6.34 -11.48 -48.70
N GLU A 758 5.18 -11.44 -49.37
CA GLU A 758 4.81 -10.40 -50.33
C GLU A 758 3.33 -10.04 -50.21
N VAL A 759 2.98 -8.80 -50.56
CA VAL A 759 1.59 -8.30 -50.61
C VAL A 759 1.41 -7.44 -51.86
N ASP A 760 0.45 -7.81 -52.71
CA ASP A 760 0.02 -7.01 -53.85
C ASP A 760 -1.41 -6.52 -53.63
N ARG A 761 -1.53 -5.23 -53.29
CA ARG A 761 -2.82 -4.59 -53.02
C ARG A 761 -3.68 -4.35 -54.25
N THR A 762 -3.06 -4.26 -55.42
CA THR A 762 -3.75 -3.97 -56.68
C THR A 762 -4.36 -5.24 -57.24
N GLN A 763 -3.62 -6.34 -57.17
CA GLN A 763 -4.07 -7.65 -57.64
C GLN A 763 -4.78 -8.47 -56.56
N GLY A 764 -4.81 -7.99 -55.31
CA GLY A 764 -5.64 -8.56 -54.25
C GLY A 764 -5.09 -9.85 -53.62
N TRP A 765 -3.76 -10.01 -53.57
CA TRP A 765 -3.13 -11.23 -53.06
C TRP A 765 -1.94 -10.96 -52.14
N PHE A 766 -1.60 -11.95 -51.32
CA PHE A 766 -0.37 -11.99 -50.52
C PHE A 766 0.23 -13.40 -50.56
N SER A 767 1.50 -13.53 -50.15
CA SER A 767 2.20 -14.81 -50.11
C SER A 767 2.86 -15.08 -48.77
N ILE A 768 2.97 -16.36 -48.44
CA ILE A 768 3.72 -16.88 -47.30
C ILE A 768 4.65 -18.00 -47.78
N MET A 769 5.62 -18.35 -46.94
CA MET A 769 6.53 -19.46 -47.20
C MET A 769 6.53 -20.42 -46.00
N LEU A 770 6.34 -21.70 -46.26
CA LEU A 770 6.34 -22.75 -45.24
C LEU A 770 7.64 -23.54 -45.30
N ILE A 771 8.32 -23.65 -44.17
CA ILE A 771 9.46 -24.58 -44.00
C ILE A 771 8.96 -26.02 -43.81
N SER A 772 9.83 -26.99 -44.07
CA SER A 772 9.51 -28.43 -43.99
C SER A 772 8.83 -28.84 -42.66
N HIS A 773 9.28 -28.31 -41.52
CA HIS A 773 8.65 -28.62 -40.23
C HIS A 773 7.17 -28.19 -40.20
N THR A 774 6.88 -26.92 -40.49
CA THR A 774 5.51 -26.38 -40.51
C THR A 774 4.64 -27.12 -41.51
N GLN A 775 5.17 -27.50 -42.68
CA GLN A 775 4.42 -28.24 -43.69
C GLN A 775 3.83 -29.56 -43.16
N ASN A 776 4.50 -30.21 -42.20
CA ASN A 776 4.07 -31.49 -41.64
C ASN A 776 3.15 -31.36 -40.41
N HIS A 777 2.96 -30.15 -39.88
CA HIS A 777 2.26 -29.92 -38.60
C HIS A 777 0.99 -29.08 -38.73
N ILE A 778 0.63 -28.65 -39.95
CA ILE A 778 -0.58 -27.85 -40.21
C ILE A 778 -1.36 -28.39 -41.41
N ILE A 779 -2.63 -28.00 -41.53
CA ILE A 779 -3.50 -28.46 -42.63
C ILE A 779 -3.27 -27.77 -43.98
N LEU A 780 -2.61 -26.61 -44.01
CA LEU A 780 -2.52 -25.77 -45.22
C LEU A 780 -1.93 -26.51 -46.45
N PRO A 781 -0.87 -27.32 -46.33
CA PRO A 781 -0.34 -28.11 -47.46
C PRO A 781 -1.26 -29.25 -47.92
N LEU A 782 -2.25 -29.65 -47.13
CA LEU A 782 -3.24 -30.67 -47.49
C LEU A 782 -4.37 -30.10 -48.36
N LYS A 783 -4.46 -28.77 -48.44
CA LYS A 783 -5.48 -28.06 -49.23
C LYS A 783 -5.10 -27.96 -50.70
N LYS A 784 -6.10 -27.66 -51.54
CA LYS A 784 -5.96 -27.49 -52.98
C LYS A 784 -6.11 -26.02 -53.37
N VAL A 785 -5.61 -25.68 -54.56
CA VAL A 785 -5.89 -24.38 -55.18
C VAL A 785 -7.41 -24.20 -55.28
N GLY A 786 -7.90 -23.04 -54.85
CA GLY A 786 -9.31 -22.72 -54.73
C GLY A 786 -9.91 -22.94 -53.33
N ASP A 787 -9.27 -23.71 -52.46
CA ASP A 787 -9.79 -23.95 -51.11
C ASP A 787 -9.74 -22.67 -50.25
N ARG A 788 -10.73 -22.54 -49.36
CA ARG A 788 -10.84 -21.41 -48.42
C ARG A 788 -9.96 -21.59 -47.19
N VAL A 789 -9.40 -20.49 -46.72
CA VAL A 789 -8.62 -20.41 -45.47
C VAL A 789 -9.16 -19.27 -44.61
N ASN A 790 -9.15 -19.46 -43.29
CA ASN A 790 -9.45 -18.41 -42.32
C ASN A 790 -8.26 -17.47 -42.19
N LEU A 791 -8.50 -16.16 -42.17
CA LEU A 791 -7.47 -15.13 -42.08
C LEU A 791 -7.71 -14.23 -40.88
N GLU A 792 -6.68 -14.05 -40.07
CA GLU A 792 -6.63 -13.08 -38.97
C GLU A 792 -5.32 -12.29 -39.06
N PRO A 793 -5.34 -11.04 -39.59
CA PRO A 793 -4.19 -10.15 -39.56
C PRO A 793 -3.81 -9.76 -38.14
N ASP A 794 -2.51 -9.47 -37.93
CA ASP A 794 -1.97 -9.10 -36.61
C ASP A 794 -2.75 -7.95 -35.97
N VAL A 795 -3.27 -8.22 -34.77
CA VAL A 795 -4.06 -7.28 -33.97
C VAL A 795 -3.27 -6.01 -33.65
N LEU A 796 -1.95 -6.10 -33.48
CA LEU A 796 -1.10 -4.93 -33.24
C LEU A 796 -1.04 -4.02 -34.48
N GLY A 797 -0.97 -4.62 -35.68
CA GLY A 797 -1.07 -3.90 -36.94
C GLY A 797 -2.41 -3.17 -37.09
N LYS A 798 -3.52 -3.85 -36.76
CA LYS A 798 -4.87 -3.26 -36.78
C LYS A 798 -5.01 -2.05 -35.85
N TYR A 799 -4.51 -2.15 -34.61
CA TYR A 799 -4.58 -1.05 -33.65
C TYR A 799 -3.65 0.12 -34.01
N ALA A 800 -2.46 -0.16 -34.55
CA ALA A 800 -1.56 0.88 -35.04
C ALA A 800 -2.18 1.65 -36.21
N ALA A 801 -2.76 0.94 -37.18
CA ALA A 801 -3.44 1.54 -38.33
C ALA A 801 -4.63 2.43 -37.90
N ARG A 802 -5.49 1.94 -36.99
CA ARG A 802 -6.62 2.73 -36.47
C ARG A 802 -6.20 3.96 -35.67
N SER A 803 -5.13 3.85 -34.87
CA SER A 803 -4.62 4.97 -34.07
C SER A 803 -4.02 6.09 -34.94
N MET A 804 -3.52 5.74 -36.13
CA MET A 804 -2.98 6.72 -37.09
C MET A 804 -4.03 7.24 -38.09
N GLY A 805 -5.22 6.65 -38.16
CA GLY A 805 -6.26 7.02 -39.13
C GLY A 805 -6.66 8.49 -39.07
N GLY A 806 -6.83 9.05 -37.87
CA GLY A 806 -7.15 10.47 -37.69
C GLY A 806 -6.01 11.44 -38.03
N VAL A 807 -4.76 10.95 -38.08
CA VAL A 807 -3.60 11.74 -38.52
C VAL A 807 -3.50 11.71 -40.04
N LEU A 808 -3.71 10.56 -40.67
CA LEU A 808 -3.68 10.40 -42.13
C LEU A 808 -4.77 11.22 -42.83
N GLU A 809 -6.00 11.24 -42.32
CA GLU A 809 -7.07 12.08 -42.90
C GLU A 809 -6.71 13.58 -42.86
N ARG A 810 -6.01 14.02 -41.81
CA ARG A 810 -5.52 15.41 -41.70
C ARG A 810 -4.37 15.69 -42.66
N VAL A 811 -3.48 14.73 -42.87
CA VAL A 811 -2.36 14.83 -43.82
C VAL A 811 -2.89 14.89 -45.25
N ASP A 812 -3.85 14.03 -45.62
CA ASP A 812 -4.48 14.05 -46.95
C ASP A 812 -5.24 15.37 -47.21
N ALA A 813 -5.94 15.89 -46.19
CA ALA A 813 -6.57 17.20 -46.27
C ALA A 813 -5.54 18.33 -46.48
N LEU A 814 -4.40 18.26 -45.78
CA LEU A 814 -3.28 19.19 -45.91
C LEU A 814 -2.62 19.11 -47.29
N GLU A 815 -2.40 17.91 -47.84
CA GLU A 815 -1.83 17.73 -49.18
C GLU A 815 -2.75 18.28 -50.28
N ASN A 816 -4.07 18.06 -50.15
CA ASN A 816 -5.05 18.61 -51.07
C ASN A 816 -5.09 20.16 -51.00
N GLN A 817 -5.00 20.75 -49.80
CA GLN A 817 -4.87 22.20 -49.64
C GLN A 817 -3.55 22.73 -50.22
N LEU A 818 -2.45 22.00 -50.05
CA LEU A 818 -1.15 22.38 -50.61
C LEU A 818 -1.15 22.36 -52.14
N GLN A 819 -1.76 21.32 -52.75
CA GLN A 819 -1.96 21.21 -54.20
C GLN A 819 -2.82 22.37 -54.74
N PHE A 820 -3.92 22.70 -54.06
CA PHE A 820 -4.75 23.85 -54.41
C PHE A 820 -3.97 25.16 -54.34
N THR A 821 -3.21 25.36 -53.26
CA THR A 821 -2.41 26.58 -53.05
C THR A 821 -1.32 26.73 -54.11
N LYS A 822 -0.65 25.64 -54.52
CA LYS A 822 0.32 25.62 -55.62
C LYS A 822 -0.31 26.03 -56.96
N ARG A 823 -1.53 25.57 -57.26
CA ARG A 823 -2.25 25.97 -58.48
C ARG A 823 -2.62 27.45 -58.47
N VAL A 824 -3.09 27.98 -57.33
CA VAL A 824 -3.45 29.40 -57.20
C VAL A 824 -2.21 30.29 -57.30
N THR A 825 -1.11 29.94 -56.64
CA THR A 825 0.15 30.70 -56.73
C THR A 825 0.71 30.68 -58.15
N ALA A 826 0.73 29.53 -58.82
CA ALA A 826 1.15 29.45 -60.23
C ALA A 826 0.29 30.36 -61.13
N GLY A 827 -1.02 30.39 -60.94
CA GLY A 827 -1.93 31.28 -61.66
C GLY A 827 -1.66 32.77 -61.39
N LEU A 828 -1.43 33.15 -60.14
CA LEU A 828 -1.08 34.52 -59.76
C LEU A 828 0.24 34.98 -60.37
N THR A 829 1.25 34.10 -60.45
CA THR A 829 2.54 34.41 -61.09
C THR A 829 2.36 34.70 -62.58
N VAL A 830 1.51 33.93 -63.27
CA VAL A 830 1.18 34.15 -64.69
C VAL A 830 0.45 35.49 -64.87
N ILE A 831 -0.50 35.83 -64.00
CA ILE A 831 -1.22 37.10 -64.04
C ILE A 831 -0.27 38.29 -63.77
N ALA A 832 0.61 38.17 -62.78
CA ALA A 832 1.60 39.19 -62.46
C ALA A 832 2.59 39.42 -63.62
N ALA A 833 3.05 38.34 -64.26
CA ALA A 833 3.89 38.43 -65.45
C ALA A 833 3.15 39.11 -66.62
N ALA A 834 1.87 38.78 -66.84
CA ALA A 834 1.05 39.41 -67.87
C ALA A 834 0.83 40.91 -67.59
N LEU A 835 0.59 41.30 -66.33
CA LEU A 835 0.46 42.70 -65.90
C LEU A 835 1.77 43.48 -66.06
N ALA A 836 2.91 42.88 -65.71
CA ALA A 836 4.23 43.49 -65.90
C ALA A 836 4.53 43.74 -67.39
N VAL A 837 4.21 42.78 -68.26
CA VAL A 837 4.34 42.95 -69.73
C VAL A 837 3.39 44.02 -70.25
N ALA A 838 2.16 44.13 -69.72
CA ALA A 838 1.20 45.16 -70.11
C ALA A 838 1.63 46.56 -69.66
N LEU A 839 2.26 46.67 -68.47
CA LEU A 839 2.81 47.92 -67.94
C LEU A 839 4.06 48.39 -68.70
N LEU A 840 4.90 47.47 -69.19
CA LEU A 840 6.06 47.78 -70.02
C LEU A 840 5.71 48.17 -71.47
N ARG A 841 4.46 47.93 -71.90
CA ARG A 841 3.93 48.31 -73.22
C ARG A 841 3.19 49.65 -73.23
N LYS A 842 2.99 50.27 -72.07
CA LYS A 842 2.55 51.68 -71.92
C LYS A 842 3.78 52.54 -71.67
#